data_AF-A0A814BKQ4-F1
#
_entry.id   AF-A0A814BKQ4-F1
#
_cell.length_a   1.000
_cell.length_b   1.000
_cell.length_c   1.000
_cell.angle_alpha   90.00
_cell.angle_beta   90.00
_cell.angle_gamma   90.00
#
_symmetry.space_group_name_H-M   'P 1'
#
loop_
_entity.id
_entity.type
_entity.pdbx_description
1 polymer ?
#
loop_
_entity_poly.entity_id
_entity_poly.type
_entity_poly.pdbx_seq_one_letter_code
_entity_poly.pdbx_strand_id
1 'polypeptide(L)'
;MTESPQHSDHYDRVAILDAGSQYAKVIDRRIRELSVYSELVPLQTSVNELLSMKYKAIIISGSPGSVNDSNPVYYDPKLFECGLPILGICYGLQMLNKQRGGTIVRQTVREDGQFQVELNVNDCLLFKNMNKHENVLLTHGDSIGQLGENLISIGTSDSFIVACADKDKPIYGVQFHPEVDLTENGVEIFKNFLFEIAHCHPTFTMGCRIEESFETIRSFVKDQPVFVLCSGGVDSSVCAALLTRALPSKQVKLVSIDNGFLRQDESKEIRETLSQFATVNYIDASQRFAHSKTYVRSKVANTSNEKSSSTQRRPSMSTNFLSLTDADILLEETLPLFEETDPEHKRKIIGDTFIKVVQEFLRDNNYTFDDIILAQGTLRPDLIESASHLACQSGHANAIKTHHNDSPMVRQLRKLNRVIEPLKDFHKDEVRQIGLTLGLHPNVIYRHPFPGPGLAIRILCTDEPYMPSETFSSNQTLLKTIVNFYAVKDSSSASSRLDHVFTDNERTLLKNLTSGDHHNYAAVLLPIRSVGVQGDARTYSFAAAISSDNDKPNWNELFVLARMITKACHQINRVVYILGKKISDNEITHITHTTLTPDIIDKARACDDHAMVIMKRHGAYDSISQMPVVLIPVEFDRPVSSNDNERGFSSQHSVVLRTFLTKDFMTGRPAVPGETFPLDMLDEICQTIQTNVPGISRVLYDLTSKPPATTEWE
;
A
#
# COMPACT_ATOMS: atom_id res chain seq x y z
N MET A 1 26.40 -2.80 -18.15
CA MET A 1 27.59 -3.22 -17.40
C MET A 1 28.06 -2.02 -16.60
N THR A 2 27.44 -1.81 -15.44
CA THR A 2 27.79 -0.77 -14.48
C THR A 2 28.75 -1.40 -13.49
N GLU A 3 29.96 -0.87 -13.39
CA GLU A 3 30.89 -1.21 -12.32
C GLU A 3 30.18 -1.04 -10.99
N SER A 4 30.01 -2.13 -10.25
CA SER A 4 29.63 -2.10 -8.84
C SER A 4 30.71 -1.31 -8.09
N PRO A 5 30.34 -0.31 -7.28
CA PRO A 5 31.34 0.48 -6.57
C PRO A 5 32.15 -0.44 -5.65
N GLN A 6 33.46 -0.18 -5.58
CA GLN A 6 34.51 -0.95 -4.87
C GLN A 6 34.36 -1.04 -3.34
N HIS A 7 33.13 -0.96 -2.79
CA HIS A 7 32.85 -1.07 -1.34
C HIS A 7 32.73 -2.52 -0.85
N SER A 8 32.98 -3.52 -1.70
CA SER A 8 32.56 -4.92 -1.51
C SER A 8 33.36 -5.77 -0.51
N ASP A 9 34.40 -5.24 0.15
CA ASP A 9 35.28 -6.03 1.03
C ASP A 9 35.09 -5.73 2.55
N HIS A 10 34.10 -4.92 2.94
CA HIS A 10 33.91 -4.55 4.36
C HIS A 10 32.84 -5.34 5.13
N TYR A 11 31.88 -5.98 4.45
CA TYR A 11 30.77 -6.68 5.11
C TYR A 11 30.69 -8.14 4.72
N ASP A 12 30.23 -8.95 5.68
CA ASP A 12 29.81 -10.32 5.41
C ASP A 12 28.49 -10.30 4.63
N ARG A 13 28.49 -10.89 3.42
CA ARG A 13 27.37 -10.85 2.48
C ARG A 13 26.57 -12.15 2.49
N VAL A 14 25.24 -12.05 2.50
CA VAL A 14 24.31 -13.18 2.40
C VAL A 14 23.42 -13.01 1.16
N ALA A 15 23.35 -14.04 0.32
CA ALA A 15 22.47 -14.04 -0.84
C ALA A 15 21.10 -14.62 -0.49
N ILE A 16 20.02 -13.94 -0.87
CA ILE A 16 18.65 -14.43 -0.78
C ILE A 16 18.17 -14.74 -2.20
N LEU A 17 18.03 -16.03 -2.52
CA LEU A 17 17.52 -16.50 -3.80
C LEU A 17 15.99 -16.50 -3.77
N ASP A 18 15.38 -15.59 -4.52
CA ASP A 18 13.93 -15.43 -4.57
C ASP A 18 13.29 -16.38 -5.61
N ALA A 19 12.50 -17.33 -5.12
CA ALA A 19 11.72 -18.27 -5.93
C ALA A 19 10.31 -17.74 -6.29
N GLY A 20 10.04 -16.45 -6.06
CA GLY A 20 8.74 -15.80 -6.25
C GLY A 20 7.92 -15.71 -4.98
N SER A 21 8.57 -15.68 -3.80
CA SER A 21 7.88 -15.57 -2.53
C SER A 21 7.37 -14.14 -2.30
N GLN A 22 6.19 -14.02 -1.70
CA GLN A 22 5.75 -12.76 -1.10
C GLN A 22 6.65 -12.35 0.08
N TYR A 23 7.36 -13.31 0.69
CA TYR A 23 8.14 -13.13 1.91
C TYR A 23 9.64 -12.89 1.71
N ALA A 24 10.16 -12.91 0.46
CA ALA A 24 11.58 -12.69 0.21
C ALA A 24 12.08 -11.34 0.76
N LYS A 25 11.26 -10.30 0.66
CA LYS A 25 11.52 -8.98 1.26
C LYS A 25 11.52 -9.00 2.81
N VAL A 26 10.74 -9.90 3.41
CA VAL A 26 10.69 -10.05 4.87
C VAL A 26 11.96 -10.76 5.35
N ILE A 27 12.46 -11.75 4.60
CA ILE A 27 13.76 -12.38 4.86
C ILE A 27 14.88 -11.34 4.82
N ASP A 28 14.96 -10.50 3.75
CA ASP A 28 15.95 -9.41 3.65
C ASP A 28 15.91 -8.49 4.87
N ARG A 29 14.71 -8.14 5.33
CA ARG A 29 14.52 -7.34 6.53
C ARG A 29 15.04 -8.03 7.80
N ARG A 30 14.72 -9.30 8.04
CA ARG A 30 15.16 -10.03 9.24
C ARG A 30 16.67 -10.17 9.33
N ILE A 31 17.35 -10.42 8.20
CA ILE A 31 18.81 -10.52 8.18
C ILE A 31 19.45 -9.16 8.52
N ARG A 32 18.89 -8.07 8.00
CA ARG A 32 19.37 -6.70 8.27
C ARG A 32 19.10 -6.26 9.71
N GLU A 33 17.98 -6.67 10.32
CA GLU A 33 17.72 -6.47 11.75
C GLU A 33 18.82 -7.10 12.63
N LEU A 34 19.46 -8.18 12.13
CA LEU A 34 20.61 -8.84 12.76
C LEU A 34 21.96 -8.21 12.39
N SER A 35 21.96 -7.03 11.75
CA SER A 35 23.18 -6.32 11.34
C SER A 35 24.09 -7.10 10.38
N VAL A 36 23.51 -7.90 9.49
CA VAL A 36 24.22 -8.61 8.41
C VAL A 36 23.74 -8.07 7.06
N TYR A 37 24.66 -7.92 6.09
CA TYR A 37 24.32 -7.44 4.76
C TYR A 37 23.68 -8.56 3.93
N SER A 38 22.49 -8.31 3.40
CA SER A 38 21.77 -9.23 2.51
C SER A 38 21.46 -8.63 1.15
N GLU A 39 21.42 -9.49 0.13
CA GLU A 39 21.10 -9.12 -1.25
C GLU A 39 20.08 -10.09 -1.85
N LEU A 40 19.02 -9.55 -2.44
CA LEU A 40 17.99 -10.30 -3.15
C LEU A 40 18.45 -10.57 -4.57
N VAL A 41 18.52 -11.85 -4.94
CA VAL A 41 19.10 -12.33 -6.18
C VAL A 41 18.11 -13.31 -6.84
N PRO A 42 17.94 -13.32 -8.17
CA PRO A 42 17.04 -14.27 -8.84
C PRO A 42 17.48 -15.72 -8.60
N LEU A 43 16.51 -16.64 -8.46
CA LEU A 43 16.81 -18.07 -8.27
C LEU A 43 17.64 -18.69 -9.40
N GLN A 44 17.56 -18.14 -10.62
CA GLN A 44 18.28 -18.63 -11.80
C GLN A 44 19.78 -18.26 -11.81
N THR A 45 20.25 -17.52 -10.81
CA THR A 45 21.64 -17.04 -10.74
C THR A 45 22.60 -18.23 -10.64
N SER A 46 23.63 -18.22 -11.47
CA SER A 46 24.58 -19.33 -11.54
C SER A 46 25.46 -19.41 -10.29
N VAL A 47 25.91 -20.62 -9.94
CA VAL A 47 26.80 -20.82 -8.78
C VAL A 47 28.12 -20.05 -8.94
N ASN A 48 28.65 -19.97 -10.16
CA ASN A 48 29.88 -19.23 -10.44
C ASN A 48 29.73 -17.74 -10.12
N GLU A 49 28.57 -17.16 -10.43
CA GLU A 49 28.26 -15.77 -10.13
C GLU A 49 28.15 -15.55 -8.62
N LEU A 50 27.44 -16.43 -7.91
CA LEU A 50 27.35 -16.38 -6.44
C LEU A 50 28.73 -16.47 -5.77
N LEU A 51 29.59 -17.38 -6.23
CA LEU A 51 30.96 -17.52 -5.70
C LEU A 51 31.83 -16.29 -6.04
N SER A 52 31.66 -15.70 -7.23
CA SER A 52 32.41 -14.51 -7.63
C SER A 52 32.10 -13.29 -6.75
N MET A 53 30.87 -13.21 -6.22
CA MET A 53 30.42 -12.14 -5.34
C MET A 53 30.84 -12.33 -3.87
N LYS A 54 31.56 -13.43 -3.55
CA LYS A 54 32.07 -13.76 -2.20
C LYS A 54 30.98 -13.81 -1.10
N TYR A 55 29.82 -14.39 -1.39
CA TYR A 55 28.79 -14.60 -0.35
C TYR A 55 29.28 -15.61 0.71
N LYS A 56 28.93 -15.37 1.98
CA LYS A 56 29.19 -16.28 3.09
C LYS A 56 28.10 -17.34 3.28
N ALA A 57 26.87 -17.03 2.91
CA ALA A 57 25.74 -17.95 3.01
C ALA A 57 24.66 -17.63 1.98
N ILE A 58 23.79 -18.62 1.76
CA ILE A 58 22.67 -18.54 0.82
C ILE A 58 21.37 -18.90 1.57
N ILE A 59 20.31 -18.11 1.35
CA ILE A 59 18.96 -18.41 1.82
C ILE A 59 18.05 -18.51 0.60
N ILE A 60 17.26 -19.58 0.50
CA ILE A 60 16.33 -19.79 -0.61
C ILE A 60 14.91 -19.56 -0.08
N SER A 61 14.18 -18.62 -0.69
CA SER A 61 12.82 -18.29 -0.26
C SER A 61 11.79 -19.34 -0.66
N GLY A 62 10.57 -19.21 -0.14
CA GLY A 62 9.41 -19.97 -0.60
C GLY A 62 8.94 -19.58 -2.01
N SER A 63 7.92 -20.28 -2.51
CA SER A 63 7.21 -19.97 -3.77
C SER A 63 5.75 -20.40 -3.62
N PRO A 64 4.78 -19.73 -4.28
CA PRO A 64 3.40 -20.22 -4.33
C PRO A 64 3.24 -21.45 -5.25
N GLY A 65 4.22 -21.75 -6.10
CA GLY A 65 4.21 -22.90 -7.01
C GLY A 65 4.68 -24.20 -6.37
N SER A 66 4.39 -25.33 -7.01
CA SER A 66 4.91 -26.64 -6.61
C SER A 66 6.19 -26.97 -7.38
N VAL A 67 7.17 -27.57 -6.72
CA VAL A 67 8.37 -28.10 -7.40
C VAL A 67 8.05 -29.23 -8.40
N ASN A 68 6.84 -29.80 -8.34
CA ASN A 68 6.34 -30.85 -9.21
C ASN A 68 5.47 -30.33 -10.37
N ASP A 69 5.25 -29.01 -10.46
CA ASP A 69 4.51 -28.44 -11.59
C ASP A 69 5.25 -28.68 -12.92
N SER A 70 4.53 -28.61 -14.04
CA SER A 70 5.06 -28.91 -15.38
C SER A 70 6.19 -27.98 -15.83
N ASN A 71 6.31 -26.80 -15.22
CA ASN A 71 7.38 -25.84 -15.47
C ASN A 71 7.82 -25.19 -14.15
N PRO A 72 8.64 -25.88 -13.33
CA PRO A 72 9.10 -25.34 -12.06
C PRO A 72 10.11 -24.20 -12.28
N VAL A 73 10.28 -23.34 -11.27
CA VAL A 73 11.28 -22.25 -11.35
C VAL A 73 12.67 -22.87 -11.50
N TYR A 74 13.35 -22.52 -12.60
CA TYR A 74 14.70 -23.02 -12.88
C TYR A 74 15.71 -22.56 -11.82
N TYR A 75 16.64 -23.45 -11.47
CA TYR A 75 17.79 -23.19 -10.59
C TYR A 75 19.00 -23.99 -11.06
N ASP A 76 20.21 -23.56 -10.68
CA ASP A 76 21.45 -24.29 -10.96
C ASP A 76 21.56 -25.51 -10.01
N PRO A 77 21.56 -26.76 -10.51
CA PRO A 77 21.63 -27.95 -9.67
C PRO A 77 22.90 -28.03 -8.81
N LYS A 78 23.97 -27.34 -9.21
CA LYS A 78 25.23 -27.28 -8.45
C LYS A 78 25.14 -26.39 -7.20
N LEU A 79 24.01 -25.72 -6.98
CA LEU A 79 23.77 -24.87 -5.81
C LEU A 79 24.06 -25.58 -4.50
N PHE A 80 23.55 -26.81 -4.32
CA PHE A 80 23.75 -27.60 -3.09
C PHE A 80 25.15 -28.27 -3.01
N GLU A 81 26.00 -28.01 -4.00
CA GLU A 81 27.39 -28.50 -4.07
C GLU A 81 28.43 -27.39 -3.94
N CYS A 82 28.01 -26.12 -3.86
CA CYS A 82 28.92 -24.96 -3.87
C CYS A 82 29.78 -24.78 -2.60
N GLY A 83 29.53 -25.55 -1.54
CA GLY A 83 30.30 -25.51 -0.29
C GLY A 83 29.92 -24.36 0.67
N LEU A 84 28.98 -23.50 0.28
CA LEU A 84 28.44 -22.47 1.18
C LEU A 84 27.32 -23.04 2.07
N PRO A 85 27.14 -22.50 3.29
CA PRO A 85 25.96 -22.73 4.11
C PRO A 85 24.66 -22.32 3.39
N ILE A 86 23.64 -23.17 3.45
CA ILE A 86 22.35 -22.95 2.77
C ILE A 86 21.19 -23.15 3.75
N LEU A 87 20.24 -22.20 3.76
CA LEU A 87 18.95 -22.36 4.43
C LEU A 87 17.81 -22.31 3.40
N GLY A 88 17.10 -23.41 3.23
CA GLY A 88 15.92 -23.50 2.35
C GLY A 88 14.61 -23.32 3.11
N ILE A 89 13.79 -22.32 2.74
CA ILE A 89 12.50 -22.05 3.37
C ILE A 89 11.36 -22.50 2.45
N CYS A 90 10.47 -23.35 2.96
CA CYS A 90 9.33 -23.93 2.25
C CYS A 90 9.72 -24.56 0.90
N TYR A 91 9.58 -23.82 -0.21
CA TYR A 91 9.99 -24.25 -1.54
C TYR A 91 11.50 -24.57 -1.60
N GLY A 92 12.34 -23.81 -0.88
CA GLY A 92 13.77 -24.10 -0.79
C GLY A 92 14.10 -25.46 -0.15
N LEU A 93 13.35 -25.85 0.88
CA LEU A 93 13.45 -27.18 1.50
C LEU A 93 13.00 -28.28 0.51
N GLN A 94 11.91 -28.04 -0.21
CA GLN A 94 11.41 -28.96 -1.24
C GLN A 94 12.44 -29.16 -2.36
N MET A 95 13.07 -28.09 -2.83
CA MET A 95 14.16 -28.17 -3.82
C MET A 95 15.33 -29.02 -3.31
N LEU A 96 15.78 -28.78 -2.07
CA LEU A 96 16.85 -29.55 -1.44
C LEU A 96 16.50 -31.04 -1.40
N ASN A 97 15.31 -31.38 -0.91
CA ASN A 97 14.89 -32.77 -0.79
C ASN A 97 14.82 -33.47 -2.15
N LYS A 98 14.25 -32.80 -3.17
CA LYS A 98 14.14 -33.33 -4.53
C LYS A 98 15.51 -33.53 -5.17
N GLN A 99 16.43 -32.60 -4.98
CA GLN A 99 17.80 -32.70 -5.50
C GLN A 99 18.57 -33.91 -4.91
N ARG A 100 18.25 -34.29 -3.66
CA ARG A 100 18.80 -35.47 -2.99
C ARG A 100 18.02 -36.76 -3.27
N GLY A 101 17.10 -36.75 -4.26
CA GLY A 101 16.33 -37.94 -4.64
C GLY A 101 15.13 -38.26 -3.74
N GLY A 102 14.76 -37.34 -2.84
CA GLY A 102 13.57 -37.48 -2.00
C GLY A 102 12.27 -37.23 -2.77
N THR A 103 11.14 -37.64 -2.17
CA THR A 103 9.81 -37.49 -2.77
C THR A 103 9.00 -36.41 -2.07
N ILE A 104 8.17 -35.71 -2.86
CA ILE A 104 7.30 -34.63 -2.39
C ILE A 104 5.89 -34.96 -2.81
N VAL A 105 4.98 -34.97 -1.84
CA VAL A 105 3.60 -35.38 -1.99
C VAL A 105 2.70 -34.15 -1.88
N ARG A 106 1.84 -33.97 -2.87
CA ARG A 106 0.82 -32.91 -2.87
C ARG A 106 -0.33 -33.32 -1.96
N GLN A 107 -0.63 -32.52 -0.95
CA GLN A 107 -1.71 -32.80 -0.02
C GLN A 107 -3.07 -32.39 -0.60
N THR A 108 -4.12 -33.09 -0.19
CA THR A 108 -5.51 -32.80 -0.59
C THR A 108 -6.08 -31.57 0.13
N VAL A 109 -5.53 -31.24 1.31
CA VAL A 109 -5.89 -30.07 2.10
C VAL A 109 -4.62 -29.26 2.30
N ARG A 110 -4.69 -27.95 2.00
CA ARG A 110 -3.59 -27.02 2.24
C ARG A 110 -3.65 -26.58 3.69
N GLU A 111 -2.57 -26.81 4.45
CA GLU A 111 -2.43 -26.33 5.81
C GLU A 111 -1.81 -24.94 5.78
N ASP A 112 -2.65 -23.93 5.98
CA ASP A 112 -2.24 -22.53 6.16
C ASP A 112 -2.66 -22.10 7.58
N GLY A 113 -1.71 -22.05 8.51
CA GLY A 113 -2.02 -21.73 9.91
C GLY A 113 -0.82 -21.81 10.85
N GLN A 114 -1.04 -21.40 12.10
CA GLN A 114 -0.08 -21.62 13.18
C GLN A 114 -0.28 -23.01 13.76
N PHE A 115 0.78 -23.80 13.76
CA PHE A 115 0.79 -25.14 14.31
C PHE A 115 1.97 -25.31 15.27
N GLN A 116 1.80 -26.17 16.26
CA GLN A 116 2.86 -26.52 17.17
C GLN A 116 3.69 -27.65 16.57
N VAL A 117 5.00 -27.45 16.43
CA VAL A 117 5.93 -28.43 15.88
C VAL A 117 6.93 -28.89 16.93
N GLU A 118 7.42 -30.12 16.79
CA GLU A 118 8.49 -30.69 17.61
C GLU A 118 9.84 -30.55 16.89
N LEU A 119 10.79 -29.85 17.51
CA LEU A 119 12.12 -29.57 16.97
C LEU A 119 13.20 -30.35 17.73
N ASN A 120 14.20 -30.84 17.01
CA ASN A 120 15.39 -31.42 17.64
C ASN A 120 16.39 -30.32 18.04
N VAL A 121 16.25 -29.84 19.28
CA VAL A 121 17.04 -28.73 19.83
C VAL A 121 18.40 -29.13 20.41
N ASN A 122 18.61 -30.41 20.72
CA ASN A 122 19.83 -30.87 21.39
C ASN A 122 20.97 -31.17 20.40
N ASP A 123 20.64 -31.64 19.20
CA ASP A 123 21.63 -32.09 18.21
C ASP A 123 21.74 -31.16 16.99
N CYS A 124 20.95 -30.08 16.93
CA CYS A 124 20.89 -29.19 15.77
C CYS A 124 21.32 -27.76 16.12
N LEU A 125 22.40 -27.29 15.48
CA LEU A 125 22.87 -25.90 15.64
C LEU A 125 21.83 -24.86 15.22
N LEU A 126 20.96 -25.19 14.26
CA LEU A 126 19.93 -24.27 13.76
C LEU A 126 18.89 -23.91 14.84
N PHE A 127 18.60 -24.83 15.76
CA PHE A 127 17.58 -24.68 16.80
C PHE A 127 18.17 -24.51 18.21
N LYS A 128 19.44 -24.08 18.29
CA LYS A 128 20.08 -23.72 19.55
C LYS A 128 19.26 -22.64 20.27
N ASN A 129 19.08 -22.77 21.58
CA ASN A 129 18.28 -21.87 22.43
C ASN A 129 16.78 -21.79 22.12
N MET A 130 16.23 -22.72 21.34
CA MET A 130 14.78 -22.83 21.11
C MET A 130 14.15 -23.89 22.03
N ASN A 131 12.82 -23.86 22.18
CA ASN A 131 12.12 -24.91 22.90
C ASN A 131 11.90 -26.13 22.00
N LYS A 132 11.70 -27.29 22.63
CA LYS A 132 11.38 -28.53 21.91
C LYS A 132 10.06 -28.42 21.14
N HIS A 133 9.08 -27.69 21.67
CA HIS A 133 7.80 -27.45 21.04
C HIS A 133 7.66 -25.95 20.74
N GLU A 134 7.44 -25.60 19.48
CA GLU A 134 7.40 -24.22 19.01
C GLU A 134 6.18 -23.97 18.13
N ASN A 135 5.60 -22.79 18.23
CA ASN A 135 4.50 -22.36 17.35
C ASN A 135 5.08 -21.72 16.09
N VAL A 136 4.78 -22.30 14.94
CA VAL A 136 5.32 -21.87 13.65
C VAL A 136 4.20 -21.70 12.62
N LEU A 137 4.40 -20.78 11.67
CA LEU A 137 3.51 -20.63 10.52
C LEU A 137 3.84 -21.65 9.44
N LEU A 138 2.98 -22.66 9.26
CA LEU A 138 3.01 -23.55 8.12
C LEU A 138 2.09 -23.01 7.03
N THR A 139 2.62 -22.89 5.81
CA THR A 139 1.84 -22.59 4.61
C THR A 139 2.31 -23.49 3.48
N HIS A 140 1.83 -24.73 3.45
CA HIS A 140 2.25 -25.70 2.44
C HIS A 140 1.07 -26.44 1.81
N GLY A 141 1.09 -26.50 0.48
CA GLY A 141 0.26 -27.44 -0.29
C GLY A 141 0.95 -28.78 -0.54
N ASP A 142 2.28 -28.83 -0.40
CA ASP A 142 3.12 -29.98 -0.66
C ASP A 142 3.95 -30.31 0.58
N SER A 143 4.02 -31.59 0.95
CA SER A 143 4.80 -32.09 2.08
C SER A 143 5.89 -33.06 1.63
N ILE A 144 6.96 -33.17 2.42
CA ILE A 144 7.98 -34.20 2.22
C ILE A 144 7.37 -35.59 2.48
N GLY A 145 7.44 -36.48 1.49
CA GLY A 145 7.05 -37.89 1.65
C GLY A 145 8.21 -38.73 2.16
N GLN A 146 9.28 -38.78 1.38
CA GLN A 146 10.52 -39.46 1.73
C GLN A 146 11.69 -38.47 1.69
N LEU A 147 12.52 -38.50 2.73
CA LEU A 147 13.77 -37.74 2.74
C LEU A 147 14.75 -38.30 1.71
N GLY A 148 15.39 -37.38 0.98
CA GLY A 148 16.47 -37.71 0.06
C GLY A 148 17.71 -38.25 0.77
N GLU A 149 18.64 -38.78 -0.01
CA GLU A 149 19.89 -39.30 0.50
C GLU A 149 20.67 -38.24 1.28
N ASN A 150 21.27 -38.67 2.39
CA ASN A 150 22.08 -37.85 3.28
C ASN A 150 21.35 -36.73 4.05
N LEU A 151 20.01 -36.69 4.00
CA LEU A 151 19.21 -35.79 4.82
C LEU A 151 18.70 -36.50 6.08
N ILE A 152 18.64 -35.76 7.19
CA ILE A 152 18.02 -36.19 8.45
C ILE A 152 16.84 -35.28 8.81
N SER A 153 15.81 -35.85 9.43
CA SER A 153 14.72 -35.06 10.00
C SER A 153 15.21 -34.38 11.28
N ILE A 154 15.03 -33.07 11.36
CA ILE A 154 15.37 -32.25 12.55
C ILE A 154 14.13 -31.57 13.14
N GLY A 155 12.95 -31.78 12.54
CA GLY A 155 11.69 -31.29 13.08
C GLY A 155 10.48 -31.98 12.45
N THR A 156 9.47 -32.25 13.26
CA THR A 156 8.24 -32.94 12.86
C THR A 156 6.99 -32.25 13.38
N SER A 157 5.91 -32.29 12.60
CA SER A 157 4.56 -31.91 13.01
C SER A 157 3.68 -33.13 12.85
N ASP A 158 3.25 -33.74 13.95
CA ASP A 158 2.55 -35.03 13.96
C ASP A 158 3.28 -36.13 13.17
N SER A 159 2.88 -36.35 11.91
CA SER A 159 3.45 -37.35 10.99
C SER A 159 4.29 -36.73 9.86
N PHE A 160 4.35 -35.40 9.76
CA PHE A 160 5.01 -34.69 8.69
C PHE A 160 6.39 -34.19 9.08
N ILE A 161 7.32 -34.23 8.13
CA ILE A 161 8.66 -33.67 8.29
C ILE A 161 8.58 -32.18 7.97
N VAL A 162 8.82 -31.34 8.97
CA VAL A 162 8.77 -29.88 8.83
C VAL A 162 10.16 -29.24 8.80
N ALA A 163 11.23 -29.99 9.09
CA ALA A 163 12.59 -29.50 8.93
C ALA A 163 13.58 -30.65 8.68
N CYS A 164 14.59 -30.40 7.84
CA CYS A 164 15.67 -31.34 7.58
C CYS A 164 17.06 -30.66 7.59
N ALA A 165 18.09 -31.47 7.80
CA ALA A 165 19.49 -31.07 7.68
C ALA A 165 20.28 -32.08 6.84
N ASP A 166 21.30 -31.61 6.15
CA ASP A 166 22.34 -32.45 5.56
C ASP A 166 23.31 -32.92 6.66
N LYS A 167 23.74 -34.18 6.61
CA LYS A 167 24.64 -34.76 7.63
C LYS A 167 26.06 -34.20 7.57
N ASP A 168 26.54 -33.89 6.36
CA ASP A 168 27.96 -33.58 6.13
C ASP A 168 28.18 -32.10 5.80
N LYS A 169 27.15 -31.41 5.30
CA LYS A 169 27.23 -30.02 4.85
C LYS A 169 26.38 -29.11 5.74
N PRO A 170 26.73 -27.82 5.88
CA PRO A 170 25.93 -26.84 6.61
C PRO A 170 24.68 -26.40 5.82
N ILE A 171 23.86 -27.37 5.40
CA ILE A 171 22.66 -27.18 4.59
C ILE A 171 21.45 -27.62 5.41
N TYR A 172 20.49 -26.71 5.55
CA TYR A 172 19.29 -26.89 6.34
C TYR A 172 18.06 -26.50 5.53
N GLY A 173 16.91 -27.06 5.87
CA GLY A 173 15.64 -26.61 5.33
C GLY A 173 14.50 -26.70 6.34
N VAL A 174 13.58 -25.75 6.25
CA VAL A 174 12.38 -25.65 7.09
C VAL A 174 11.15 -25.47 6.20
N GLN A 175 10.05 -26.12 6.57
CA GLN A 175 8.78 -26.10 5.82
C GLN A 175 7.87 -24.95 6.25
N PHE A 176 8.14 -24.36 7.41
CA PHE A 176 7.49 -23.16 7.93
C PHE A 176 8.27 -21.90 7.60
N HIS A 177 7.64 -20.74 7.81
CA HIS A 177 8.22 -19.43 7.54
C HIS A 177 8.80 -18.80 8.82
N PRO A 178 10.12 -18.88 9.09
CA PRO A 178 10.74 -18.22 10.24
C PRO A 178 10.75 -16.69 10.16
N GLU A 179 10.53 -16.11 8.98
CA GLU A 179 10.62 -14.67 8.74
C GLU A 179 9.41 -13.87 9.25
N VAL A 180 8.26 -14.54 9.43
CA VAL A 180 7.01 -13.90 9.85
C VAL A 180 6.88 -13.80 11.37
N ASP A 181 6.18 -12.78 11.85
CA ASP A 181 5.90 -12.60 13.29
C ASP A 181 5.07 -13.74 13.90
N LEU A 182 4.36 -14.51 13.06
CA LEU A 182 3.55 -15.64 13.51
C LEU A 182 4.39 -16.86 13.91
N THR A 183 5.70 -16.85 13.64
CA THR A 183 6.65 -17.85 14.14
C THR A 183 7.40 -17.23 15.32
N GLU A 184 7.01 -17.58 16.55
CA GLU A 184 7.41 -16.86 17.78
C GLU A 184 8.93 -16.69 17.91
N ASN A 185 9.68 -17.76 17.68
CA ASN A 185 11.15 -17.78 17.79
C ASN A 185 11.86 -17.82 16.42
N GLY A 186 11.20 -17.35 15.35
CA GLY A 186 11.74 -17.40 13.99
C GLY A 186 13.03 -16.58 13.78
N VAL A 187 13.18 -15.46 14.50
CA VAL A 187 14.41 -14.63 14.46
C VAL A 187 15.62 -15.39 15.03
N GLU A 188 15.42 -16.28 16.01
CA GLU A 188 16.50 -17.06 16.60
C GLU A 188 17.07 -18.07 15.59
N ILE A 189 16.23 -18.63 14.71
CA ILE A 189 16.67 -19.49 13.59
C ILE A 189 17.63 -18.73 12.67
N PHE A 190 17.30 -17.48 12.31
CA PHE A 190 18.20 -16.65 11.49
C PHE A 190 19.49 -16.32 12.23
N LYS A 191 19.45 -16.00 13.53
CA LYS A 191 20.67 -15.77 14.32
C LYS A 191 21.58 -16.98 14.33
N ASN A 192 21.03 -18.15 14.61
CA ASN A 192 21.79 -19.40 14.63
C ASN A 192 22.39 -19.68 13.26
N PHE A 193 21.62 -19.54 12.19
CA PHE A 193 22.13 -19.73 10.83
C PHE A 193 23.23 -18.74 10.45
N LEU A 194 23.05 -17.46 10.75
CA LEU A 194 24.00 -16.41 10.35
C LEU A 194 25.28 -16.41 11.20
N PHE A 195 25.17 -16.53 12.52
CA PHE A 195 26.30 -16.37 13.42
C PHE A 195 27.00 -17.69 13.77
N GLU A 196 26.25 -18.74 14.06
CA GLU A 196 26.82 -20.02 14.51
C GLU A 196 27.22 -20.92 13.34
N ILE A 197 26.46 -20.87 12.23
CA ILE A 197 26.66 -21.77 11.07
C ILE A 197 27.45 -21.07 9.96
N ALA A 198 27.03 -19.87 9.56
CA ALA A 198 27.70 -19.11 8.49
C ALA A 198 28.87 -18.25 8.97
N HIS A 199 29.05 -18.09 10.29
CA HIS A 199 30.09 -17.27 10.90
C HIS A 199 30.15 -15.84 10.30
N CYS A 200 28.98 -15.27 10.08
CA CYS A 200 28.83 -13.85 9.77
C CYS A 200 29.11 -13.00 11.01
N HIS A 201 29.61 -11.80 10.83
CA HIS A 201 29.80 -10.82 11.88
C HIS A 201 28.75 -9.70 11.75
N PRO A 202 28.23 -9.16 12.86
CA PRO A 202 27.22 -8.09 12.84
C PRO A 202 27.87 -6.73 12.52
N THR A 203 28.51 -6.60 11.35
CA THR A 203 29.21 -5.38 10.93
C THR A 203 28.32 -4.38 10.18
N PHE A 204 27.16 -4.83 9.69
CA PHE A 204 26.22 -4.01 8.94
C PHE A 204 25.27 -3.22 9.87
N THR A 205 25.85 -2.42 10.76
CA THR A 205 25.09 -1.61 11.72
C THR A 205 24.56 -0.32 11.10
N MET A 206 23.52 0.26 11.71
CA MET A 206 22.95 1.54 11.28
C MET A 206 23.97 2.69 11.22
N GLY A 207 24.89 2.75 12.20
CA GLY A 207 25.93 3.79 12.24
C GLY A 207 26.88 3.70 11.04
N CYS A 208 27.39 2.50 10.74
CA CYS A 208 28.28 2.28 9.58
C CYS A 208 27.58 2.67 8.27
N ARG A 209 26.31 2.29 8.11
CA ARG A 209 25.52 2.58 6.90
C ARG A 209 25.26 4.08 6.70
N ILE A 210 25.06 4.83 7.79
CA ILE A 210 24.90 6.29 7.72
C ILE A 210 26.21 6.93 7.24
N GLU A 211 27.36 6.52 7.79
CA GLU A 211 28.67 7.03 7.38
C GLU A 211 28.98 6.67 5.91
N GLU A 212 28.71 5.43 5.50
CA GLU A 212 28.85 4.99 4.09
C GLU A 212 27.93 5.79 3.16
N SER A 213 26.71 6.13 3.61
CA SER A 213 25.81 7.03 2.89
C SER A 213 26.43 8.43 2.76
N PHE A 214 27.06 8.96 3.81
CA PHE A 214 27.76 10.26 3.74
C PHE A 214 28.93 10.23 2.75
N GLU A 215 29.74 9.17 2.74
CA GLU A 215 30.83 9.01 1.78
C GLU A 215 30.32 8.89 0.34
N THR A 216 29.25 8.14 0.14
CA THR A 216 28.57 8.00 -1.17
C THR A 216 28.03 9.36 -1.63
N ILE A 217 27.39 10.12 -0.74
CA ILE A 217 26.88 11.46 -1.05
C ILE A 217 28.02 12.38 -1.46
N ARG A 218 29.09 12.45 -0.66
CA ARG A 218 30.24 13.33 -0.94
C ARG A 218 30.95 12.98 -2.25
N SER A 219 31.17 11.69 -2.50
CA SER A 219 31.86 11.22 -3.72
C SER A 219 31.03 11.43 -4.99
N PHE A 220 29.71 11.24 -4.90
CA PHE A 220 28.79 11.42 -6.03
C PHE A 220 28.54 12.91 -6.33
N VAL A 221 28.28 13.72 -5.30
CA VAL A 221 27.89 15.12 -5.46
C VAL A 221 29.06 16.03 -5.77
N LYS A 222 30.20 15.81 -5.10
CA LYS A 222 31.39 16.67 -5.19
C LYS A 222 31.02 18.13 -4.91
N ASP A 223 31.21 19.01 -5.88
CA ASP A 223 30.95 20.45 -5.76
C ASP A 223 29.63 20.91 -6.41
N GLN A 224 28.85 19.99 -6.98
CA GLN A 224 27.61 20.33 -7.69
C GLN A 224 26.48 20.73 -6.71
N PRO A 225 25.58 21.64 -7.12
CA PRO A 225 24.40 21.97 -6.32
C PRO A 225 23.43 20.79 -6.29
N VAL A 226 22.94 20.45 -5.09
CA VAL A 226 21.99 19.36 -4.87
C VAL A 226 20.62 19.93 -4.54
N PHE A 227 19.61 19.53 -5.29
CA PHE A 227 18.23 19.93 -5.07
C PHE A 227 17.45 18.77 -4.46
N VAL A 228 16.73 19.06 -3.38
CA VAL A 228 15.80 18.11 -2.75
C VAL A 228 14.40 18.67 -2.88
N LEU A 229 13.50 17.90 -3.49
CA LEU A 229 12.09 18.25 -3.55
C LEU A 229 11.40 17.74 -2.28
N CYS A 230 11.13 18.65 -1.36
CA CYS A 230 10.58 18.36 -0.04
C CYS A 230 9.05 18.43 -0.06
N SER A 231 8.41 17.27 0.01
CA SER A 231 6.95 17.14 0.12
C SER A 231 6.44 17.24 1.56
N GLY A 232 7.33 17.25 2.55
CA GLY A 232 6.96 17.18 3.97
C GLY A 232 6.73 15.77 4.50
N GLY A 233 6.84 14.75 3.64
CA GLY A 233 6.88 13.37 4.07
C GLY A 233 8.17 13.05 4.84
N VAL A 234 8.10 12.00 5.67
CA VAL A 234 9.24 11.49 6.47
C VAL A 234 10.48 11.30 5.60
N ASP A 235 10.35 10.61 4.47
CA ASP A 235 11.49 10.23 3.63
C ASP A 235 12.19 11.45 3.03
N SER A 236 11.41 12.43 2.55
CA SER A 236 11.96 13.67 2.00
C SER A 236 12.65 14.52 3.08
N SER A 237 12.13 14.51 4.31
CA SER A 237 12.69 15.25 5.43
C SER A 237 13.98 14.61 5.95
N VAL A 238 14.01 13.28 6.04
CA VAL A 238 15.22 12.52 6.42
C VAL A 238 16.29 12.64 5.35
N CYS A 239 15.92 12.59 4.06
CA CYS A 239 16.85 12.82 2.95
C CYS A 239 17.46 14.22 3.01
N ALA A 240 16.65 15.25 3.26
CA ALA A 240 17.13 16.62 3.45
C ALA A 240 18.11 16.74 4.65
N ALA A 241 17.79 16.10 5.78
CA ALA A 241 18.64 16.10 6.96
C ALA A 241 19.98 15.37 6.71
N LEU A 242 19.96 14.22 6.03
CA LEU A 242 21.17 13.47 5.66
C LEU A 242 22.09 14.29 4.75
N LEU A 243 21.55 14.90 3.71
CA LEU A 243 22.32 15.69 2.75
C LEU A 243 22.95 16.92 3.42
N THR A 244 22.20 17.60 4.28
CA THR A 244 22.70 18.76 5.01
C THR A 244 23.81 18.38 5.99
N ARG A 245 23.78 17.16 6.55
CA ARG A 245 24.86 16.65 7.40
C ARG A 245 26.08 16.24 6.59
N ALA A 246 25.88 15.68 5.40
CA ALA A 246 26.94 15.18 4.53
C ALA A 246 27.71 16.30 3.80
N LEU A 247 26.99 17.36 3.40
CA LEU A 247 27.46 18.41 2.50
C LEU A 247 27.35 19.81 3.13
N PRO A 248 28.13 20.80 2.65
CA PRO A 248 27.97 22.20 3.04
C PRO A 248 26.55 22.73 2.76
N SER A 249 25.96 23.46 3.70
CA SER A 249 24.58 23.99 3.59
C SER A 249 24.33 24.88 2.37
N LYS A 250 25.37 25.44 1.75
CA LYS A 250 25.25 26.26 0.53
C LYS A 250 24.95 25.42 -0.72
N GLN A 251 25.43 24.18 -0.77
CA GLN A 251 25.24 23.24 -1.88
C GLN A 251 23.84 22.62 -1.86
N VAL A 252 23.27 22.43 -0.67
CA VAL A 252 21.95 21.82 -0.50
C VAL A 252 20.86 22.87 -0.67
N LYS A 253 20.00 22.68 -1.68
CA LYS A 253 18.83 23.50 -1.96
C LYS A 253 17.56 22.71 -1.68
N LEU A 254 16.89 23.05 -0.60
CA LEU A 254 15.59 22.45 -0.27
C LEU A 254 14.51 23.24 -1.03
N VAL A 255 13.64 22.54 -1.74
CA VAL A 255 12.54 23.14 -2.50
C VAL A 255 11.23 22.55 -1.98
N SER A 256 10.34 23.40 -1.49
CA SER A 256 9.01 22.99 -1.02
C SER A 256 7.96 23.69 -1.87
N ILE A 257 7.14 22.90 -2.56
CA ILE A 257 6.09 23.38 -3.46
C ILE A 257 4.75 23.15 -2.78
N ASP A 258 4.02 24.23 -2.53
CA ASP A 258 2.64 24.16 -2.09
C ASP A 258 1.72 23.98 -3.30
N ASN A 259 1.05 22.84 -3.36
CA ASN A 259 0.10 22.54 -4.42
C ASN A 259 -1.33 23.02 -4.08
N GLY A 260 -1.57 23.59 -2.90
CA GLY A 260 -2.88 24.01 -2.40
C GLY A 260 -3.71 22.91 -1.73
N PHE A 261 -3.26 21.66 -1.77
CA PHE A 261 -3.99 20.49 -1.25
C PHE A 261 -3.33 19.88 0.00
N LEU A 262 -2.49 20.63 0.68
CA LEU A 262 -1.90 20.24 1.98
C LEU A 262 -2.90 20.39 3.12
N ARG A 263 -2.62 19.76 4.26
CA ARG A 263 -3.42 19.88 5.50
C ARG A 263 -3.26 21.26 6.13
N GLN A 264 -4.07 21.53 7.14
CA GLN A 264 -4.03 22.78 7.89
C GLN A 264 -2.64 23.03 8.46
N ASP A 265 -2.09 24.23 8.19
CA ASP A 265 -0.77 24.71 8.64
C ASP A 265 0.45 23.83 8.27
N GLU A 266 0.25 22.77 7.48
CA GLU A 266 1.29 21.81 7.14
C GLU A 266 2.46 22.44 6.38
N SER A 267 2.19 23.34 5.43
CA SER A 267 3.25 24.02 4.67
C SER A 267 4.10 24.92 5.56
N LYS A 268 3.53 25.45 6.65
CA LYS A 268 4.26 26.23 7.66
C LYS A 268 5.12 25.30 8.53
N GLU A 269 4.55 24.23 9.06
CA GLU A 269 5.27 23.25 9.89
C GLU A 269 6.47 22.62 9.14
N ILE A 270 6.29 22.29 7.86
CA ILE A 270 7.36 21.75 7.01
C ILE A 270 8.49 22.77 6.87
N ARG A 271 8.18 24.04 6.60
CA ARG A 271 9.18 25.09 6.46
C ARG A 271 9.95 25.32 7.74
N GLU A 272 9.26 25.42 8.88
CA GLU A 272 9.88 25.60 10.19
C GLU A 272 10.82 24.42 10.48
N THR A 273 10.35 23.19 10.27
CA THR A 273 11.16 21.98 10.46
C THR A 273 12.37 21.91 9.54
N LEU A 274 12.24 22.26 8.26
CA LEU A 274 13.33 22.14 7.30
C LEU A 274 14.34 23.30 7.40
N SER A 275 13.88 24.47 7.86
CA SER A 275 14.72 25.67 8.02
C SER A 275 15.87 25.48 9.02
N GLN A 276 15.76 24.52 9.94
CA GLN A 276 16.85 24.18 10.86
C GLN A 276 18.06 23.53 10.17
N PHE A 277 17.87 22.99 8.95
CA PHE A 277 18.92 22.30 8.21
C PHE A 277 19.53 23.20 7.13
N ALA A 278 18.70 23.74 6.23
CA ALA A 278 19.18 24.54 5.11
C ALA A 278 18.13 25.57 4.68
N THR A 279 18.53 26.46 3.77
CA THR A 279 17.61 27.43 3.17
C THR A 279 16.52 26.70 2.38
N VAL A 280 15.26 26.94 2.77
CA VAL A 280 14.07 26.38 2.13
C VAL A 280 13.54 27.36 1.09
N ASN A 281 13.56 26.96 -0.17
CA ASN A 281 12.92 27.67 -1.27
C ASN A 281 11.45 27.26 -1.31
N TYR A 282 10.60 28.09 -0.72
CA TYR A 282 9.15 27.86 -0.71
C TYR A 282 8.51 28.49 -1.93
N ILE A 283 7.65 27.71 -2.61
CA ILE A 283 6.92 28.12 -3.80
C ILE A 283 5.45 27.88 -3.52
N ASP A 284 4.67 28.94 -3.35
CA ASP A 284 3.21 28.84 -3.39
C ASP A 284 2.74 28.76 -4.83
N ALA A 285 2.35 27.55 -5.25
CA ALA A 285 1.83 27.28 -6.58
C ALA A 285 0.33 26.93 -6.54
N SER A 286 -0.38 27.16 -5.43
CA SER A 286 -1.79 26.78 -5.26
C SER A 286 -2.69 27.21 -6.44
N GLN A 287 -2.60 28.48 -6.84
CA GLN A 287 -3.34 29.02 -7.99
C GLN A 287 -2.91 28.40 -9.33
N ARG A 288 -1.61 28.08 -9.48
CA ARG A 288 -1.07 27.44 -10.68
C ARG A 288 -1.59 26.02 -10.82
N PHE A 289 -1.66 25.27 -9.72
CA PHE A 289 -2.25 23.93 -9.69
C PHE A 289 -3.76 23.97 -9.97
N ALA A 290 -4.50 24.90 -9.37
CA ALA A 290 -5.93 25.01 -9.60
C ALA A 290 -6.27 25.17 -11.11
N HIS A 291 -5.57 26.06 -11.81
CA HIS A 291 -5.86 26.39 -13.21
C HIS A 291 -5.11 25.55 -14.25
N SER A 292 -4.32 24.56 -13.84
CA SER A 292 -3.53 23.77 -14.77
C SER A 292 -4.36 22.69 -15.48
N LYS A 293 -3.88 22.34 -16.67
CA LYS A 293 -4.43 21.31 -17.54
C LYS A 293 -3.33 20.39 -18.04
N THR A 294 -3.71 19.19 -18.47
CA THR A 294 -2.82 18.26 -19.16
C THR A 294 -3.51 17.60 -20.34
N TYR A 295 -2.78 16.77 -21.09
CA TYR A 295 -3.29 15.98 -22.20
C TYR A 295 -3.36 14.51 -21.80
N VAL A 296 -4.53 13.89 -21.91
CA VAL A 296 -4.76 12.47 -21.62
C VAL A 296 -5.04 11.70 -22.90
N ARG A 297 -4.76 10.39 -22.92
CA ARG A 297 -5.11 9.56 -24.08
C ARG A 297 -6.62 9.42 -24.13
N SER A 298 -7.22 9.76 -25.27
CA SER A 298 -8.65 9.55 -25.50
C SER A 298 -8.97 8.06 -25.42
N LYS A 299 -9.89 7.68 -24.54
CA LYS A 299 -10.48 6.34 -24.55
C LYS A 299 -11.37 6.29 -25.79
N VAL A 300 -10.87 5.75 -26.90
CA VAL A 300 -11.72 5.45 -28.06
C VAL A 300 -12.80 4.48 -27.58
N ALA A 301 -14.03 4.98 -27.46
CA ALA A 301 -15.18 4.13 -27.25
C ALA A 301 -15.32 3.27 -28.51
N ASN A 302 -15.11 1.96 -28.38
CA ASN A 302 -15.56 1.00 -29.39
C ASN A 302 -17.09 1.05 -29.41
N THR A 303 -17.66 1.97 -30.18
CA THR A 303 -19.09 2.04 -30.42
C THR A 303 -19.48 0.97 -31.44
N SER A 304 -19.94 -0.18 -30.95
CA SER A 304 -21.00 -0.92 -31.62
C SER A 304 -22.29 -0.71 -30.83
N ASN A 305 -23.15 0.16 -31.38
CA ASN A 305 -24.56 0.35 -31.05
C ASN A 305 -24.92 0.58 -29.57
N GLU A 306 -25.01 1.84 -29.16
CA GLU A 306 -26.12 2.31 -28.32
C GLU A 306 -26.26 3.83 -28.44
N LYS A 307 -27.44 4.27 -28.87
CA LYS A 307 -27.79 5.70 -28.93
C LYS A 307 -28.14 6.15 -27.50
N SER A 308 -27.27 6.92 -26.87
CA SER A 308 -27.64 7.74 -25.72
C SER A 308 -27.22 9.19 -25.99
N SER A 309 -28.21 10.07 -25.89
CA SER A 309 -28.05 11.51 -25.95
C SER A 309 -27.31 11.99 -24.70
N SER A 310 -26.01 12.22 -24.83
CA SER A 310 -25.24 13.09 -23.96
C SER A 310 -24.64 14.20 -24.81
N THR A 311 -24.58 15.38 -24.21
CA THR A 311 -24.15 16.67 -24.75
C THR A 311 -22.99 16.54 -25.73
N GLN A 312 -23.22 16.94 -26.99
CA GLN A 312 -22.19 16.99 -28.02
C GLN A 312 -20.99 17.80 -27.53
N ARG A 313 -19.88 17.12 -27.22
CA ARG A 313 -18.55 17.72 -27.19
C ARG A 313 -18.28 18.30 -28.58
N ARG A 314 -18.28 19.63 -28.71
CA ARG A 314 -17.70 20.27 -29.90
C ARG A 314 -16.17 20.15 -29.76
N PRO A 315 -15.47 19.49 -30.69
CA PRO A 315 -14.01 19.53 -30.69
C PRO A 315 -13.58 20.97 -31.01
N SER A 316 -12.90 21.64 -30.08
CA SER A 316 -12.10 22.81 -30.44
C SER A 316 -10.95 22.32 -31.30
N MET A 317 -11.05 22.51 -32.61
CA MET A 317 -9.93 22.29 -33.53
C MET A 317 -8.82 23.31 -33.26
N SER A 318 -7.86 22.94 -32.41
CA SER A 318 -6.50 23.45 -32.49
C SER A 318 -5.57 22.27 -32.77
N THR A 319 -5.52 21.86 -34.03
CA THR A 319 -4.61 20.83 -34.52
C THR A 319 -3.19 21.39 -34.60
N ASN A 320 -2.41 21.26 -33.53
CA ASN A 320 -0.96 21.32 -33.64
C ASN A 320 -0.47 19.92 -34.06
N PHE A 321 -0.33 19.75 -35.38
CA PHE A 321 0.30 18.57 -35.98
C PHE A 321 1.81 18.60 -35.67
N LEU A 322 2.27 17.73 -34.77
CA LEU A 322 3.68 17.34 -34.68
C LEU A 322 3.84 15.97 -35.34
N SER A 323 4.78 15.90 -36.29
CA SER A 323 4.92 14.82 -37.26
C SER A 323 5.54 13.54 -36.69
N LEU A 324 4.87 12.42 -37.00
CA LEU A 324 5.40 11.12 -37.47
C LEU A 324 6.54 10.47 -36.66
N THR A 325 6.17 9.60 -35.72
CA THR A 325 6.38 8.12 -35.74
C THR A 325 5.95 7.58 -34.37
N ASP A 326 4.67 7.20 -34.27
CA ASP A 326 4.07 6.23 -33.33
C ASP A 326 2.56 6.47 -33.41
N ALA A 327 1.77 5.39 -33.42
CA ALA A 327 0.34 5.35 -33.74
C ALA A 327 -0.50 6.54 -33.27
N ASP A 328 -1.53 6.91 -34.05
CA ASP A 328 -2.53 7.96 -33.82
C ASP A 328 -3.16 7.92 -32.41
N ILE A 329 -2.43 8.38 -31.41
CA ILE A 329 -2.94 8.58 -30.05
C ILE A 329 -3.61 9.95 -30.05
N LEU A 330 -4.93 9.96 -30.23
CA LEU A 330 -5.75 11.14 -29.99
C LEU A 330 -5.57 11.54 -28.52
N LEU A 331 -4.89 12.66 -28.29
CA LEU A 331 -4.75 13.28 -26.98
C LEU A 331 -5.87 14.30 -26.79
N GLU A 332 -6.62 14.17 -25.69
CA GLU A 332 -7.65 15.12 -25.28
C GLU A 332 -7.10 16.02 -24.16
N GLU A 333 -7.36 17.33 -24.25
CA GLU A 333 -7.03 18.26 -23.17
C GLU A 333 -8.03 18.07 -22.00
N THR A 334 -7.51 17.94 -20.79
CA THR A 334 -8.33 17.85 -19.58
C THR A 334 -8.98 19.18 -19.23
N LEU A 335 -9.99 19.14 -18.36
CA LEU A 335 -10.47 20.35 -17.70
C LEU A 335 -9.37 20.92 -16.77
N PRO A 336 -9.48 22.20 -16.37
CA PRO A 336 -8.68 22.72 -15.27
C PRO A 336 -8.86 21.87 -14.01
N LEU A 337 -7.81 21.74 -13.20
CA LEU A 337 -7.88 20.91 -11.98
C LEU A 337 -9.04 21.28 -11.06
N PHE A 338 -9.36 22.58 -10.94
CA PHE A 338 -10.46 23.05 -10.10
C PHE A 338 -11.85 22.57 -10.56
N GLU A 339 -12.01 22.13 -11.82
CA GLU A 339 -13.26 21.61 -12.40
C GLU A 339 -13.21 20.10 -12.67
N GLU A 340 -12.04 19.48 -12.64
CA GLU A 340 -11.86 18.08 -13.03
C GLU A 340 -12.41 17.11 -11.96
N THR A 341 -13.23 16.16 -12.41
CA THR A 341 -13.87 15.16 -11.55
C THR A 341 -13.19 13.80 -11.63
N ASP A 342 -12.50 13.48 -12.74
CA ASP A 342 -11.83 12.19 -12.90
C ASP A 342 -10.54 12.11 -12.06
N PRO A 343 -10.42 11.12 -11.15
CA PRO A 343 -9.28 11.02 -10.24
C PRO A 343 -7.95 10.70 -10.94
N GLU A 344 -7.96 9.96 -12.05
CA GLU A 344 -6.75 9.69 -12.83
C GLU A 344 -6.28 10.96 -13.56
N HIS A 345 -7.23 11.77 -14.06
CA HIS A 345 -6.92 13.08 -14.62
C HIS A 345 -6.35 14.01 -13.55
N LYS A 346 -6.98 14.12 -12.37
CA LYS A 346 -6.47 14.92 -11.24
C LYS A 346 -5.03 14.55 -10.90
N ARG A 347 -4.73 13.25 -10.76
CA ARG A 347 -3.37 12.74 -10.48
C ARG A 347 -2.37 13.16 -11.55
N LYS A 348 -2.76 13.04 -12.82
CA LYS A 348 -1.91 13.42 -13.95
C LYS A 348 -1.66 14.92 -14.02
N ILE A 349 -2.71 15.74 -13.88
CA ILE A 349 -2.61 17.21 -13.88
C ILE A 349 -1.67 17.67 -12.77
N ILE A 350 -1.84 17.16 -11.54
CA ILE A 350 -0.98 17.50 -10.41
C ILE A 350 0.47 17.07 -10.68
N GLY A 351 0.69 15.84 -11.16
CA GLY A 351 2.03 15.35 -11.48
C GLY A 351 2.74 16.19 -12.54
N ASP A 352 2.07 16.48 -13.65
CA ASP A 352 2.65 17.26 -14.75
C ASP A 352 2.88 18.72 -14.35
N THR A 353 1.97 19.31 -13.58
CA THR A 353 2.09 20.69 -13.09
C THR A 353 3.24 20.82 -12.10
N PHE A 354 3.42 19.84 -11.22
CA PHE A 354 4.55 19.80 -10.29
C PHE A 354 5.88 19.86 -11.03
N ILE A 355 6.04 19.07 -12.09
CA ILE A 355 7.27 19.09 -12.91
C ILE A 355 7.46 20.43 -13.62
N LYS A 356 6.39 21.04 -14.15
CA LYS A 356 6.47 22.37 -14.79
C LYS A 356 6.90 23.45 -13.79
N VAL A 357 6.37 23.44 -12.57
CA VAL A 357 6.75 24.39 -11.50
C VAL A 357 8.21 24.21 -11.11
N VAL A 358 8.70 22.96 -10.99
CA VAL A 358 10.12 22.69 -10.74
C VAL A 358 10.99 23.23 -11.88
N GLN A 359 10.61 23.03 -13.13
CA GLN A 359 11.34 23.54 -14.30
C GLN A 359 11.41 25.07 -14.34
N GLU A 360 10.28 25.73 -14.07
CA GLU A 360 10.20 27.19 -13.97
C GLU A 360 11.12 27.70 -12.86
N PHE A 361 11.05 27.09 -11.66
CA PHE A 361 11.92 27.45 -10.54
C PHE A 361 13.41 27.29 -10.83
N LEU A 362 13.82 26.19 -11.48
CA LEU A 362 15.23 25.99 -11.83
C LEU A 362 15.71 27.07 -12.81
N ARG A 363 14.92 27.36 -13.84
CA ARG A 363 15.22 28.40 -14.83
C ARG A 363 15.33 29.79 -14.19
N ASP A 364 14.43 30.13 -13.27
CA ASP A 364 14.43 31.43 -12.58
C ASP A 364 15.68 31.60 -11.68
N ASN A 365 16.26 30.49 -11.23
CA ASN A 365 17.49 30.46 -10.43
C ASN A 365 18.76 30.20 -11.27
N ASN A 366 18.68 30.31 -12.60
CA ASN A 366 19.78 30.07 -13.55
C ASN A 366 20.38 28.66 -13.46
N TYR A 367 19.55 27.65 -13.17
CA TYR A 367 19.92 26.25 -13.20
C TYR A 367 19.18 25.53 -14.33
N THR A 368 19.84 24.54 -14.92
CA THR A 368 19.17 23.53 -15.73
C THR A 368 19.26 22.15 -15.06
N PHE A 369 18.46 21.22 -15.55
CA PHE A 369 18.55 19.82 -15.18
C PHE A 369 19.87 19.14 -15.56
N ASP A 370 20.74 19.83 -16.32
CA ASP A 370 22.10 19.41 -16.66
C ASP A 370 23.17 20.00 -15.72
N ASP A 371 22.79 20.98 -14.88
CA ASP A 371 23.67 21.62 -13.89
C ASP A 371 23.48 21.12 -12.46
N ILE A 372 22.31 20.52 -12.14
CA ILE A 372 21.96 20.08 -10.76
C ILE A 372 21.98 18.56 -10.48
N ILE A 373 22.30 18.16 -9.25
CA ILE A 373 21.99 16.79 -8.80
C ILE A 373 20.64 16.79 -8.11
N LEU A 374 19.73 15.91 -8.54
CA LEU A 374 18.44 15.72 -7.90
C LEU A 374 18.56 14.64 -6.82
N ALA A 375 18.21 14.97 -5.59
CA ALA A 375 18.14 13.99 -4.53
C ALA A 375 16.69 13.58 -4.25
N GLN A 376 16.48 12.28 -4.06
CA GLN A 376 15.18 11.70 -3.75
C GLN A 376 15.24 10.84 -2.49
N GLY A 377 14.12 10.81 -1.75
CA GLY A 377 13.93 9.94 -0.59
C GLY A 377 13.42 8.54 -0.96
N THR A 378 13.72 8.04 -2.16
CA THR A 378 13.27 6.71 -2.61
C THR A 378 13.82 5.63 -1.67
N LEU A 379 12.96 4.72 -1.22
CA LEU A 379 13.33 3.66 -0.27
C LEU A 379 13.68 2.35 -1.00
N ARG A 380 14.34 1.44 -0.28
CA ARG A 380 14.67 0.09 -0.77
C ARG A 380 13.46 -0.68 -1.33
N PRO A 381 12.30 -0.72 -0.64
CA PRO A 381 11.13 -1.44 -1.16
C PRO A 381 10.65 -0.91 -2.51
N ASP A 382 10.74 0.40 -2.74
CA ASP A 382 10.32 1.04 -4.00
C ASP A 382 11.20 0.62 -5.18
N LEU A 383 12.51 0.46 -4.94
CA LEU A 383 13.47 0.02 -5.95
C LEU A 383 13.33 -1.47 -6.27
N ILE A 384 13.12 -2.30 -5.24
CA ILE A 384 12.89 -3.74 -5.44
C ILE A 384 11.60 -3.94 -6.23
N GLU A 385 10.51 -3.22 -5.91
CA GLU A 385 9.27 -3.28 -6.71
C GLU A 385 9.51 -2.86 -8.15
N SER A 386 10.23 -1.76 -8.38
CA SER A 386 10.61 -1.30 -9.72
C SER A 386 11.46 -2.33 -10.49
N ALA A 387 12.38 -3.02 -9.81
CA ALA A 387 13.23 -4.06 -10.39
C ALA A 387 12.45 -5.36 -10.67
N SER A 388 11.55 -5.77 -9.77
CA SER A 388 10.61 -6.86 -10.00
C SER A 388 9.68 -6.54 -11.17
N HIS A 389 9.24 -5.29 -11.34
CA HIS A 389 8.47 -4.86 -12.51
C HIS A 389 9.26 -4.99 -13.82
N LEU A 390 10.57 -4.67 -13.82
CA LEU A 390 11.45 -4.86 -14.97
C LEU A 390 11.69 -6.35 -15.26
N ALA A 391 11.86 -7.19 -14.24
CA ALA A 391 11.99 -8.64 -14.40
C ALA A 391 10.69 -9.31 -14.86
N CYS A 392 9.53 -8.81 -14.42
CA CYS A 392 8.19 -9.27 -14.79
C CYS A 392 7.71 -8.75 -16.16
N GLN A 393 8.49 -7.91 -16.87
CA GLN A 393 8.25 -7.67 -18.31
C GLN A 393 8.42 -8.94 -19.16
N SER A 394 8.88 -10.05 -18.57
CA SER A 394 8.83 -11.39 -19.14
C SER A 394 7.43 -12.06 -19.12
N GLY A 395 6.39 -11.37 -18.61
CA GLY A 395 4.98 -11.71 -18.84
C GLY A 395 4.18 -11.92 -17.56
N HIS A 396 2.98 -11.30 -17.51
CA HIS A 396 1.83 -11.59 -16.63
C HIS A 396 1.45 -10.63 -15.47
N ALA A 397 1.97 -9.41 -15.37
CA ALA A 397 1.40 -8.44 -14.40
C ALA A 397 1.33 -7.00 -14.92
N ASN A 398 0.11 -6.43 -14.96
CA ASN A 398 -0.11 -5.01 -15.23
C ASN A 398 0.19 -4.18 -13.97
N ALA A 399 0.89 -3.05 -14.11
CA ALA A 399 1.33 -2.22 -13.00
C ALA A 399 0.14 -1.59 -12.24
N ILE A 400 0.03 -1.88 -10.93
CA ILE A 400 -1.08 -1.46 -10.06
C ILE A 400 -0.85 -0.07 -9.43
N LYS A 401 0.38 0.47 -9.46
CA LYS A 401 0.71 1.80 -8.92
C LYS A 401 1.67 2.56 -9.83
N THR A 402 1.36 3.82 -10.12
CA THR A 402 2.32 4.80 -10.62
C THR A 402 3.10 5.36 -9.43
N HIS A 403 4.40 5.06 -9.33
CA HIS A 403 5.23 5.58 -8.24
C HIS A 403 5.40 7.09 -8.38
N HIS A 404 5.08 7.85 -7.33
CA HIS A 404 5.19 9.31 -7.30
C HIS A 404 6.62 9.83 -7.50
N ASN A 405 7.64 9.01 -7.20
CA ASN A 405 9.06 9.36 -7.34
C ASN A 405 9.64 9.01 -8.72
N ASP A 406 8.95 8.24 -9.57
CA ASP A 406 9.47 7.74 -10.85
C ASP A 406 8.77 8.43 -12.03
N SER A 407 8.98 9.73 -12.17
CA SER A 407 8.49 10.50 -13.31
C SER A 407 9.35 10.28 -14.57
N PRO A 408 8.83 10.49 -15.78
CA PRO A 408 9.63 10.40 -17.01
C PRO A 408 10.91 11.25 -16.98
N MET A 409 10.85 12.40 -16.32
CA MET A 409 11.98 13.30 -16.09
C MET A 409 13.02 12.66 -15.15
N VAL A 410 12.59 12.11 -14.02
CA VAL A 410 13.48 11.42 -13.07
C VAL A 410 14.16 10.24 -13.76
N ARG A 411 13.45 9.48 -14.60
CA ARG A 411 14.04 8.40 -15.39
C ARG A 411 15.14 8.89 -16.34
N GLN A 412 14.96 10.06 -16.98
CA GLN A 412 15.99 10.67 -17.82
C GLN A 412 17.20 11.10 -16.99
N LEU A 413 16.98 11.78 -15.86
CA LEU A 413 18.06 12.17 -14.95
C LEU A 413 18.81 10.97 -14.37
N ARG A 414 18.09 9.88 -14.06
CA ARG A 414 18.67 8.62 -13.57
C ARG A 414 19.56 7.98 -14.65
N LYS A 415 19.14 8.01 -15.92
CA LYS A 415 19.98 7.57 -17.06
C LYS A 415 21.23 8.42 -17.25
N LEU A 416 21.15 9.72 -16.94
CA LEU A 416 22.28 10.64 -16.99
C LEU A 416 23.15 10.60 -15.71
N ASN A 417 22.86 9.69 -14.78
CA ASN A 417 23.55 9.56 -13.50
C ASN A 417 23.55 10.86 -12.67
N ARG A 418 22.41 11.57 -12.64
CA ARG A 418 22.22 12.85 -11.92
C ARG A 418 21.19 12.77 -10.79
N VAL A 419 20.76 11.56 -10.44
CA VAL A 419 19.85 11.30 -9.33
C VAL A 419 20.62 10.58 -8.23
N ILE A 420 20.54 11.10 -7.01
CA ILE A 420 21.05 10.41 -5.82
C ILE A 420 19.87 9.99 -4.93
N GLU A 421 19.90 8.75 -4.47
CA GLU A 421 18.86 8.16 -3.60
C GLU A 421 19.53 7.66 -2.31
N PRO A 422 19.81 8.55 -1.33
CA PRO A 422 20.55 8.18 -0.12
C PRO A 422 19.84 7.13 0.74
N LEU A 423 18.52 7.06 0.64
CA LEU A 423 17.67 6.17 1.43
C LEU A 423 17.42 4.80 0.77
N LYS A 424 18.03 4.55 -0.40
CA LYS A 424 17.81 3.34 -1.21
C LYS A 424 18.14 2.03 -0.48
N ASP A 425 18.99 2.08 0.54
CA ASP A 425 19.45 0.92 1.29
C ASP A 425 18.78 0.79 2.65
N PHE A 426 17.79 1.63 2.96
CA PHE A 426 17.10 1.67 4.24
C PHE A 426 15.61 1.31 4.14
N HIS A 427 15.10 0.65 5.17
CA HIS A 427 13.68 0.38 5.38
C HIS A 427 13.00 1.54 6.12
N LYS A 428 11.66 1.55 6.13
CA LYS A 428 10.87 2.70 6.63
C LYS A 428 11.09 2.98 8.12
N ASP A 429 11.18 1.93 8.94
CA ASP A 429 11.49 1.99 10.36
C ASP A 429 12.91 2.51 10.63
N GLU A 430 13.89 2.04 9.86
CA GLU A 430 15.27 2.52 9.92
C GLU A 430 15.35 4.01 9.56
N VAL A 431 14.64 4.46 8.52
CA VAL A 431 14.55 5.88 8.13
C VAL A 431 14.00 6.74 9.27
N ARG A 432 13.02 6.23 10.03
CA ARG A 432 12.50 6.94 11.21
C ARG A 432 13.57 7.09 12.30
N GLN A 433 14.31 6.02 12.60
CA GLN A 433 15.41 6.04 13.58
C GLN A 433 16.54 6.98 13.16
N ILE A 434 16.91 6.98 11.87
CA ILE A 434 17.87 7.93 11.30
C ILE A 434 17.38 9.35 11.51
N GLY A 435 16.11 9.62 11.19
CA GLY A 435 15.52 10.94 11.35
C GLY A 435 15.61 11.46 12.78
N LEU A 436 15.27 10.64 13.77
CA LEU A 436 15.42 10.98 15.19
C LEU A 436 16.87 11.28 15.56
N THR A 437 17.82 10.46 15.09
CA THR A 437 19.26 10.63 15.33
C THR A 437 19.80 11.92 14.70
N LEU A 438 19.24 12.33 13.56
CA LEU A 438 19.60 13.57 12.87
C LEU A 438 18.96 14.83 13.48
N GLY A 439 18.09 14.69 14.48
CA GLY A 439 17.45 15.80 15.19
C GLY A 439 16.08 16.21 14.62
N LEU A 440 15.45 15.40 13.77
CA LEU A 440 14.07 15.65 13.36
C LEU A 440 13.10 15.42 14.52
N HIS A 441 12.12 16.32 14.64
CA HIS A 441 11.13 16.23 15.71
C HIS A 441 10.26 14.96 15.56
N PRO A 442 9.94 14.23 16.65
CA PRO A 442 9.13 13.00 16.59
C PRO A 442 7.80 13.15 15.85
N ASN A 443 7.13 14.30 15.99
CA ASN A 443 5.87 14.60 15.29
C ASN A 443 5.98 14.52 13.76
N VAL A 444 7.16 14.79 13.18
CA VAL A 444 7.40 14.71 11.73
C VAL A 444 7.69 13.26 11.34
N ILE A 445 8.42 12.52 12.17
CA ILE A 445 8.86 11.14 11.94
C ILE A 445 7.72 10.12 12.02
N TYR A 446 6.84 10.27 13.00
CA TYR A 446 5.69 9.39 13.22
C TYR A 446 4.42 9.88 12.53
N ARG A 447 4.54 10.89 11.68
CA ARG A 447 3.42 11.44 10.92
C ARG A 447 2.81 10.37 10.01
N HIS A 448 1.48 10.37 9.93
CA HIS A 448 0.76 9.53 8.99
C HIS A 448 1.15 9.88 7.54
N PRO A 449 1.37 8.88 6.67
CA PRO A 449 1.59 9.12 5.26
C PRO A 449 0.52 10.03 4.65
N PHE A 450 0.95 10.92 3.77
CA PHE A 450 0.07 11.82 3.03
C PHE A 450 0.33 11.66 1.53
N PRO A 451 -0.70 11.46 0.70
CA PRO A 451 -0.51 11.29 -0.73
C PRO A 451 0.02 12.58 -1.38
N GLY A 452 0.80 12.46 -2.46
CA GLY A 452 1.32 13.62 -3.20
C GLY A 452 0.22 14.57 -3.72
N PRO A 453 -0.89 14.05 -4.30
CA PRO A 453 -2.07 14.85 -4.64
C PRO A 453 -2.82 15.44 -3.43
N GLY A 454 -2.48 15.05 -2.20
CA GLY A 454 -3.05 15.58 -0.98
C GLY A 454 -4.58 15.42 -0.88
N LEU A 455 -5.24 16.49 -0.45
CA LEU A 455 -6.70 16.57 -0.33
C LEU A 455 -7.45 16.43 -1.67
N ALA A 456 -6.80 16.61 -2.83
CA ALA A 456 -7.46 16.50 -4.13
C ALA A 456 -8.07 15.11 -4.41
N ILE A 457 -7.53 14.08 -3.75
CA ILE A 457 -8.01 12.68 -3.79
C ILE A 457 -8.71 12.24 -2.48
N ARG A 458 -9.03 13.21 -1.62
CA ARG A 458 -9.88 13.01 -0.44
C ARG A 458 -11.18 13.80 -0.54
N ILE A 459 -11.39 14.47 -1.67
CA ILE A 459 -12.62 15.19 -1.99
C ILE A 459 -13.20 14.50 -3.21
N LEU A 460 -14.29 13.76 -3.02
CA LEU A 460 -15.01 13.14 -4.12
C LEU A 460 -15.69 14.24 -4.95
N CYS A 461 -15.16 14.45 -6.15
CA CYS A 461 -15.70 15.44 -7.08
C CYS A 461 -16.66 14.78 -8.08
N THR A 462 -17.76 15.45 -8.37
CA THR A 462 -18.81 14.93 -9.23
C THR A 462 -19.76 16.03 -9.67
N ASP A 463 -20.23 15.93 -10.92
CA ASP A 463 -21.20 16.85 -11.49
C ASP A 463 -22.61 16.26 -11.45
N GLU A 464 -22.73 14.96 -11.68
CA GLU A 464 -24.01 14.23 -11.81
C GLU A 464 -24.00 12.95 -10.97
N PRO A 465 -25.16 12.51 -10.43
CA PRO A 465 -25.24 11.30 -9.63
C PRO A 465 -24.86 10.07 -10.46
N TYR A 466 -23.99 9.21 -9.93
CA TYR A 466 -23.60 7.98 -10.60
C TYR A 466 -24.68 6.91 -10.41
N MET A 467 -25.63 6.83 -11.36
CA MET A 467 -26.76 5.90 -11.31
C MET A 467 -27.07 5.25 -12.68
N PRO A 468 -26.25 4.30 -13.16
CA PRO A 468 -26.63 3.44 -14.28
C PRO A 468 -27.92 2.67 -13.95
N SER A 469 -29.00 2.93 -14.69
CA SER A 469 -30.39 2.64 -14.27
C SER A 469 -30.65 1.18 -13.88
N GLU A 470 -30.23 0.22 -14.70
CA GLU A 470 -30.46 -1.21 -14.41
C GLU A 470 -29.57 -1.72 -13.28
N THR A 471 -28.31 -1.27 -13.25
CA THR A 471 -27.30 -1.74 -12.30
C THR A 471 -27.54 -1.19 -10.90
N PHE A 472 -27.92 0.08 -10.78
CA PHE A 472 -28.16 0.75 -9.50
C PHE A 472 -29.34 0.10 -8.76
N SER A 473 -30.48 -0.08 -9.44
CA SER A 473 -31.68 -0.68 -8.84
C SER A 473 -31.46 -2.15 -8.44
N SER A 474 -30.74 -2.92 -9.29
CA SER A 474 -30.43 -4.31 -8.98
C SER A 474 -29.51 -4.44 -7.75
N ASN A 475 -28.47 -3.62 -7.64
CA ASN A 475 -27.56 -3.63 -6.49
C ASN A 475 -28.24 -3.11 -5.22
N GLN A 476 -29.08 -2.09 -5.32
CA GLN A 476 -29.87 -1.56 -4.20
C GLN A 476 -30.82 -2.64 -3.64
N THR A 477 -31.48 -3.39 -4.52
CA THR A 477 -32.36 -4.51 -4.12
C THR A 477 -31.55 -5.62 -3.45
N LEU A 478 -30.40 -6.00 -4.04
CA LEU A 478 -29.53 -7.04 -3.47
C LEU A 478 -28.98 -6.63 -2.10
N LEU A 479 -28.54 -5.38 -1.95
CA LEU A 479 -28.09 -4.81 -0.67
C LEU A 479 -29.18 -4.88 0.40
N LYS A 480 -30.41 -4.46 0.07
CA LYS A 480 -31.57 -4.53 0.98
C LYS A 480 -31.90 -5.99 1.36
N THR A 481 -31.77 -6.93 0.43
CA THR A 481 -31.95 -8.37 0.68
C THR A 481 -30.90 -8.93 1.64
N ILE A 482 -29.62 -8.55 1.48
CA ILE A 482 -28.54 -9.02 2.37
C ILE A 482 -28.74 -8.47 3.79
N VAL A 483 -29.07 -7.19 3.93
CA VAL A 483 -29.24 -6.57 5.25
C VAL A 483 -30.51 -7.05 5.97
N ASN A 484 -31.55 -7.47 5.23
CA ASN A 484 -32.80 -8.00 5.79
C ASN A 484 -32.98 -9.52 5.54
N PHE A 485 -31.89 -10.28 5.46
CA PHE A 485 -31.91 -11.66 4.99
C PHE A 485 -32.87 -12.58 5.76
N TYR A 486 -33.00 -12.41 7.08
CA TYR A 486 -33.95 -13.17 7.91
C TYR A 486 -35.42 -13.00 7.49
N ALA A 487 -35.83 -11.80 7.06
CA ALA A 487 -37.22 -11.49 6.71
C ALA A 487 -37.57 -11.92 5.26
N VAL A 488 -36.57 -12.28 4.46
CA VAL A 488 -36.75 -12.66 3.06
C VAL A 488 -37.24 -14.11 3.00
N LYS A 489 -38.42 -14.34 2.43
CA LYS A 489 -38.92 -15.69 2.15
C LYS A 489 -38.05 -16.34 1.06
N ASP A 490 -37.73 -17.63 1.21
CA ASP A 490 -36.82 -18.44 0.36
C ASP A 490 -37.14 -18.45 -1.16
N SER A 491 -38.20 -17.79 -1.63
CA SER A 491 -38.71 -17.84 -3.01
C SER A 491 -38.35 -16.63 -3.90
N SER A 492 -37.43 -15.74 -3.50
CA SER A 492 -37.00 -14.59 -4.32
C SER A 492 -35.80 -14.92 -5.22
N SER A 493 -35.77 -14.36 -6.45
CA SER A 493 -34.65 -14.53 -7.41
C SER A 493 -33.32 -13.94 -6.92
N ALA A 494 -33.36 -13.03 -5.94
CA ALA A 494 -32.17 -12.52 -5.26
C ALA A 494 -31.58 -13.56 -4.28
N SER A 495 -32.43 -14.37 -3.64
CA SER A 495 -31.98 -15.44 -2.72
C SER A 495 -31.18 -16.51 -3.46
N SER A 496 -31.63 -16.92 -4.65
CA SER A 496 -30.92 -17.93 -5.45
C SER A 496 -29.53 -17.45 -5.91
N ARG A 497 -29.34 -16.16 -6.16
CA ARG A 497 -28.00 -15.59 -6.43
C ARG A 497 -27.09 -15.67 -5.20
N LEU A 498 -27.63 -15.39 -4.02
CA LEU A 498 -26.87 -15.47 -2.76
C LEU A 498 -26.50 -16.92 -2.40
N ASP A 499 -27.35 -17.88 -2.77
CA ASP A 499 -27.10 -19.32 -2.55
C ASP A 499 -25.88 -19.84 -3.31
N HIS A 500 -25.52 -19.23 -4.44
CA HIS A 500 -24.33 -19.57 -5.20
C HIS A 500 -23.05 -18.88 -4.69
N VAL A 501 -23.17 -17.82 -3.89
CA VAL A 501 -22.03 -17.01 -3.42
C VAL A 501 -21.63 -17.35 -1.99
N PHE A 502 -22.60 -17.64 -1.13
CA PHE A 502 -22.37 -17.93 0.29
C PHE A 502 -22.43 -19.42 0.60
N THR A 503 -21.54 -19.86 1.47
CA THR A 503 -21.58 -21.21 2.05
C THR A 503 -22.75 -21.36 3.04
N ASP A 504 -23.14 -22.60 3.38
CA ASP A 504 -24.19 -22.87 4.39
C ASP A 504 -23.90 -22.21 5.75
N ASN A 505 -22.63 -22.21 6.15
CA ASN A 505 -22.19 -21.57 7.38
C ASN A 505 -22.32 -20.04 7.31
N GLU A 506 -21.94 -19.42 6.19
CA GLU A 506 -22.09 -17.97 5.98
C GLU A 506 -23.57 -17.56 5.91
N ARG A 507 -24.43 -18.39 5.30
CA ARG A 507 -25.88 -18.13 5.28
C ARG A 507 -26.48 -18.24 6.68
N THR A 508 -26.05 -19.22 7.48
CA THR A 508 -26.49 -19.35 8.88
C THR A 508 -26.02 -18.16 9.70
N LEU A 509 -24.77 -17.73 9.51
CA LEU A 509 -24.23 -16.53 10.13
C LEU A 509 -25.03 -15.29 9.72
N LEU A 510 -25.32 -15.11 8.43
CA LEU A 510 -26.13 -13.99 7.95
C LEU A 510 -27.56 -14.05 8.51
N LYS A 511 -28.18 -15.23 8.59
CA LYS A 511 -29.49 -15.40 9.25
C LYS A 511 -29.43 -14.99 10.72
N ASN A 512 -28.40 -15.42 11.45
CA ASN A 512 -28.22 -15.07 12.87
C ASN A 512 -27.97 -13.58 13.07
N LEU A 513 -27.10 -13.00 12.24
CA LEU A 513 -26.82 -11.56 12.25
C LEU A 513 -28.08 -10.76 11.95
N THR A 514 -28.95 -11.27 11.09
CA THR A 514 -30.18 -10.58 10.68
C THR A 514 -31.44 -10.98 11.45
N SER A 515 -31.34 -11.88 12.43
CA SER A 515 -32.47 -12.38 13.23
C SER A 515 -32.62 -11.63 14.56
N GLY A 516 -33.82 -11.12 14.84
CA GLY A 516 -34.26 -10.67 16.18
C GLY A 516 -34.35 -9.15 16.42
N ASP A 517 -34.89 -8.78 17.59
CA ASP A 517 -35.25 -7.42 18.07
C ASP A 517 -34.10 -6.38 18.09
N HIS A 518 -32.86 -6.80 17.81
CA HIS A 518 -31.67 -5.94 17.71
C HIS A 518 -31.29 -5.54 16.28
N HIS A 519 -31.97 -6.10 15.26
CA HIS A 519 -31.63 -5.91 13.86
C HIS A 519 -32.49 -4.83 13.19
N ASN A 520 -32.12 -3.57 13.41
CA ASN A 520 -32.79 -2.42 12.82
C ASN A 520 -31.86 -1.63 11.89
N TYR A 521 -31.17 -2.34 10.99
CA TYR A 521 -30.28 -1.70 10.02
C TYR A 521 -31.06 -1.26 8.77
N ALA A 522 -30.79 -0.04 8.29
CA ALA A 522 -31.13 0.40 6.95
C ALA A 522 -29.86 0.42 6.09
N ALA A 523 -30.00 0.10 4.82
CA ALA A 523 -28.90 0.15 3.86
C ALA A 523 -29.31 0.85 2.57
N VAL A 524 -28.40 1.68 2.05
CA VAL A 524 -28.60 2.46 0.84
C VAL A 524 -27.32 2.48 0.00
N LEU A 525 -27.48 2.33 -1.31
CA LEU A 525 -26.41 2.52 -2.28
C LEU A 525 -26.21 4.01 -2.51
N LEU A 526 -24.97 4.48 -2.41
CA LEU A 526 -24.64 5.88 -2.63
C LEU A 526 -24.41 6.13 -4.13
N PRO A 527 -24.97 7.20 -4.71
CA PRO A 527 -24.81 7.55 -6.13
C PRO A 527 -23.43 8.20 -6.42
N ILE A 528 -22.37 7.61 -5.90
CA ILE A 528 -20.98 8.07 -6.00
C ILE A 528 -20.08 6.91 -6.42
N ARG A 529 -18.91 7.24 -6.98
CA ARG A 529 -17.87 6.26 -7.30
C ARG A 529 -16.78 6.33 -6.23
N SER A 530 -16.26 5.17 -5.86
CA SER A 530 -15.10 5.03 -4.99
C SER A 530 -14.13 4.02 -5.57
N VAL A 531 -12.84 4.28 -5.37
CA VAL A 531 -11.80 3.35 -5.82
C VAL A 531 -11.78 2.06 -4.99
N GLY A 532 -11.59 0.94 -5.69
CA GLY A 532 -11.30 -0.38 -5.13
C GLY A 532 -10.15 -1.07 -5.88
N VAL A 533 -9.71 -2.21 -5.35
CA VAL A 533 -8.78 -3.15 -5.99
C VAL A 533 -9.38 -4.54 -5.89
N GLN A 534 -9.67 -5.13 -7.03
CA GLN A 534 -10.22 -6.49 -7.15
C GLN A 534 -9.33 -7.29 -8.09
N GLY A 535 -8.74 -8.37 -7.58
CA GLY A 535 -7.65 -9.06 -8.26
C GLY A 535 -6.47 -8.11 -8.49
N ASP A 536 -5.97 -8.07 -9.71
CA ASP A 536 -4.81 -7.24 -10.11
C ASP A 536 -5.21 -5.89 -10.72
N ALA A 537 -6.49 -5.52 -10.67
CA ALA A 537 -7.00 -4.31 -11.32
C ALA A 537 -7.62 -3.31 -10.34
N ARG A 538 -7.39 -2.02 -10.63
CA ARG A 538 -8.07 -0.90 -9.98
C ARG A 538 -9.47 -0.75 -10.56
N THR A 539 -10.48 -0.62 -9.71
CA THR A 539 -11.88 -0.44 -10.11
C THR A 539 -12.46 0.85 -9.52
N TYR A 540 -13.41 1.48 -10.21
CA TYR A 540 -14.18 2.60 -9.68
C TYR A 540 -15.65 2.23 -9.71
N SER A 541 -16.24 2.02 -8.54
CA SER A 541 -17.59 1.48 -8.41
C SER A 541 -18.30 2.01 -7.16
N PHE A 542 -19.53 1.56 -6.91
CA PHE A 542 -20.39 2.11 -5.87
C PHE A 542 -19.82 1.96 -4.45
N ALA A 543 -20.29 2.83 -3.56
CA ALA A 543 -20.20 2.67 -2.12
C ALA A 543 -21.60 2.43 -1.54
N ALA A 544 -21.72 1.56 -0.53
CA ALA A 544 -22.95 1.32 0.21
C ALA A 544 -22.84 1.91 1.61
N ALA A 545 -23.94 2.42 2.15
CA ALA A 545 -24.02 2.96 3.49
C ALA A 545 -25.04 2.17 4.32
N ILE A 546 -24.71 1.93 5.58
CA ILE A 546 -25.53 1.24 6.58
C ILE A 546 -25.79 2.21 7.74
N SER A 547 -27.00 2.21 8.30
CA SER A 547 -27.34 2.98 9.51
C SER A 547 -28.24 2.16 10.43
N SER A 548 -28.32 2.52 11.71
CA SER A 548 -29.23 1.88 12.67
C SER A 548 -29.72 2.87 13.73
N ASP A 549 -30.80 2.52 14.43
CA ASP A 549 -31.31 3.29 15.59
C ASP A 549 -30.61 2.92 16.92
N ASN A 550 -29.58 2.09 16.86
CA ASN A 550 -28.86 1.65 18.05
C ASN A 550 -27.76 2.66 18.39
N ASP A 551 -27.84 3.27 19.57
CA ASP A 551 -26.84 4.25 20.06
C ASP A 551 -25.43 3.64 20.15
N LYS A 552 -25.32 2.31 20.31
CA LYS A 552 -24.06 1.57 20.29
C LYS A 552 -24.16 0.38 19.34
N PRO A 553 -23.88 0.55 18.04
CA PRO A 553 -23.94 -0.55 17.09
C PRO A 553 -22.90 -1.62 17.43
N ASN A 554 -23.21 -2.87 17.13
CA ASN A 554 -22.22 -3.94 17.23
C ASN A 554 -21.25 -3.85 16.04
N TRP A 555 -20.09 -3.24 16.27
CA TRP A 555 -19.07 -3.02 15.25
C TRP A 555 -18.59 -4.32 14.60
N ASN A 556 -18.44 -5.40 15.38
CA ASN A 556 -17.99 -6.69 14.86
C ASN A 556 -18.99 -7.30 13.87
N GLU A 557 -20.29 -7.16 14.14
CA GLU A 557 -21.36 -7.56 13.20
C GLU A 557 -21.33 -6.71 11.93
N LEU A 558 -21.14 -5.39 12.06
CA LEU A 558 -21.03 -4.47 10.93
C LEU A 558 -19.86 -4.79 10.00
N PHE A 559 -18.67 -5.12 10.55
CA PHE A 559 -17.52 -5.54 9.74
C PHE A 559 -17.78 -6.85 8.99
N VAL A 560 -18.41 -7.81 9.65
CA VAL A 560 -18.79 -9.09 9.04
C VAL A 560 -19.81 -8.87 7.92
N LEU A 561 -20.81 -8.02 8.15
CA LEU A 561 -21.81 -7.65 7.15
C LEU A 561 -21.19 -6.91 5.96
N ALA A 562 -20.28 -5.96 6.19
CA ALA A 562 -19.54 -5.27 5.14
C ALA A 562 -18.74 -6.25 4.24
N ARG A 563 -18.08 -7.23 4.85
CA ARG A 563 -17.37 -8.29 4.11
C ARG A 563 -18.33 -9.14 3.28
N MET A 564 -19.50 -9.49 3.81
CA MET A 564 -20.50 -10.25 3.06
C MET A 564 -21.08 -9.45 1.89
N ILE A 565 -21.39 -8.17 2.08
CA ILE A 565 -21.90 -7.30 1.02
C ILE A 565 -20.89 -7.21 -0.14
N THR A 566 -19.62 -6.93 0.16
CA THR A 566 -18.60 -6.80 -0.88
C THR A 566 -18.24 -8.14 -1.56
N LYS A 567 -18.44 -9.28 -0.87
CA LYS A 567 -18.33 -10.62 -1.47
C LYS A 567 -19.48 -10.92 -2.43
N ALA A 568 -20.72 -10.54 -2.08
CA ALA A 568 -21.90 -10.76 -2.90
C ALA A 568 -22.04 -9.78 -4.07
N CYS A 569 -21.63 -8.54 -3.87
CA CYS A 569 -21.77 -7.46 -4.83
C CYS A 569 -20.39 -6.94 -5.24
N HIS A 570 -19.77 -7.53 -6.27
CA HIS A 570 -18.46 -7.07 -6.77
C HIS A 570 -18.49 -5.62 -7.30
N GLN A 571 -19.66 -5.07 -7.60
CA GLN A 571 -19.81 -3.66 -7.98
C GLN A 571 -19.87 -2.71 -6.77
N ILE A 572 -19.80 -3.21 -5.53
CA ILE A 572 -19.69 -2.38 -4.32
C ILE A 572 -18.25 -2.48 -3.84
N ASN A 573 -17.51 -1.39 -3.99
CA ASN A 573 -16.11 -1.32 -3.57
C ASN A 573 -15.97 -1.05 -2.07
N ARG A 574 -16.96 -0.36 -1.48
CA ARG A 574 -16.91 0.11 -0.09
C ARG A 574 -18.25 -0.01 0.61
N VAL A 575 -18.20 -0.27 1.91
CA VAL A 575 -19.32 -0.22 2.83
C VAL A 575 -18.97 0.69 3.99
N VAL A 576 -19.83 1.67 4.26
CA VAL A 576 -19.66 2.64 5.35
C VAL A 576 -20.82 2.56 6.33
N TYR A 577 -20.57 2.92 7.58
CA TYR A 577 -21.61 3.10 8.59
C TYR A 577 -21.87 4.58 8.81
N ILE A 578 -23.13 5.00 8.81
CA ILE A 578 -23.54 6.39 9.07
C ILE A 578 -23.70 6.56 10.57
N LEU A 579 -22.96 7.50 11.17
CA LEU A 579 -23.05 7.78 12.60
C LEU A 579 -24.30 8.63 12.91
N GLY A 580 -24.88 8.37 14.09
CA GLY A 580 -26.12 8.98 14.56
C GLY A 580 -27.36 8.14 14.25
N LYS A 581 -28.53 8.78 14.22
CA LYS A 581 -29.81 8.08 14.02
C LYS A 581 -29.92 7.44 12.64
N LYS A 582 -30.73 6.37 12.55
CA LYS A 582 -31.07 5.69 11.31
C LYS A 582 -31.59 6.67 10.27
N ILE A 583 -31.15 6.50 9.03
CA ILE A 583 -31.64 7.33 7.92
C ILE A 583 -33.09 6.98 7.60
N SER A 584 -33.89 8.00 7.29
CA SER A 584 -35.23 7.83 6.71
C SER A 584 -35.20 7.63 5.19
N ASP A 585 -34.08 7.93 4.55
CA ASP A 585 -33.91 7.88 3.10
C ASP A 585 -33.85 6.44 2.59
N ASN A 586 -34.90 6.02 1.88
CA ASN A 586 -34.95 4.69 1.27
C ASN A 586 -34.06 4.57 0.03
N GLU A 587 -33.81 5.71 -0.66
CA GLU A 587 -32.95 5.85 -1.84
C GLU A 587 -32.39 7.27 -1.91
N ILE A 588 -31.09 7.40 -2.16
CA ILE A 588 -30.42 8.68 -2.35
C ILE A 588 -30.15 8.83 -3.84
N THR A 589 -30.85 9.77 -4.47
CA THR A 589 -30.80 9.98 -5.93
C THR A 589 -30.16 11.30 -6.34
N HIS A 590 -29.87 12.19 -5.39
CA HIS A 590 -29.23 13.48 -5.67
C HIS A 590 -27.89 13.56 -4.97
N ILE A 591 -27.01 14.39 -5.54
CA ILE A 591 -25.68 14.71 -5.02
C ILE A 591 -25.51 16.22 -4.97
N THR A 592 -24.59 16.69 -4.13
CA THR A 592 -24.14 18.08 -4.11
C THR A 592 -23.04 18.24 -5.15
N HIS A 593 -23.23 19.10 -6.16
CA HIS A 593 -22.18 19.40 -7.13
C HIS A 593 -20.90 19.82 -6.40
N THR A 594 -19.81 19.10 -6.63
CA THR A 594 -18.58 19.24 -5.85
C THR A 594 -17.39 19.16 -6.77
N THR A 595 -16.58 20.21 -6.77
CA THR A 595 -15.32 20.34 -7.51
C THR A 595 -14.25 20.90 -6.58
N LEU A 596 -13.00 21.01 -7.04
CA LEU A 596 -11.86 21.41 -6.20
C LEU A 596 -11.77 22.94 -6.06
N THR A 597 -12.84 23.56 -5.54
CA THR A 597 -12.88 25.00 -5.23
C THR A 597 -12.27 25.31 -3.87
N PRO A 598 -11.77 26.54 -3.63
CA PRO A 598 -11.18 26.91 -2.34
C PRO A 598 -12.08 26.62 -1.13
N ASP A 599 -13.37 26.96 -1.21
CA ASP A 599 -14.32 26.74 -0.09
C ASP A 599 -14.47 25.25 0.26
N ILE A 600 -14.48 24.37 -0.74
CA ILE A 600 -14.60 22.92 -0.55
C ILE A 600 -13.30 22.34 0.01
N ILE A 601 -12.15 22.81 -0.47
CA ILE A 601 -10.84 22.40 0.02
C ILE A 601 -10.68 22.83 1.48
N ASP A 602 -11.04 24.07 1.82
CA ASP A 602 -10.97 24.60 3.18
C ASP A 602 -11.91 23.84 4.13
N LYS A 603 -13.11 23.48 3.66
CA LYS A 603 -14.03 22.60 4.40
C LYS A 603 -13.41 21.23 4.69
N ALA A 604 -12.84 20.58 3.67
CA ALA A 604 -12.17 19.29 3.84
C ALA A 604 -10.95 19.38 4.77
N ARG A 605 -10.20 20.48 4.69
CA ARG A 605 -9.03 20.76 5.53
C ARG A 605 -9.43 20.96 6.99
N ALA A 606 -10.51 21.67 7.27
CA ALA A 606 -11.06 21.84 8.62
C ALA A 606 -11.55 20.51 9.22
N CYS A 607 -12.23 19.67 8.43
CA CYS A 607 -12.64 18.34 8.87
C CYS A 607 -11.44 17.44 9.22
N ASP A 608 -10.41 17.41 8.37
CA ASP A 608 -9.19 16.65 8.61
C ASP A 608 -8.46 17.16 9.87
N ASP A 609 -8.29 18.48 10.02
CA ASP A 609 -7.63 19.09 11.17
C ASP A 609 -8.30 18.72 12.50
N HIS A 610 -9.62 18.92 12.61
CA HIS A 610 -10.36 18.55 13.82
C HIS A 610 -10.20 17.07 14.18
N ALA A 611 -10.33 16.16 13.21
CA ALA A 611 -10.15 14.73 13.44
C ALA A 611 -8.72 14.40 13.91
N MET A 612 -7.71 15.00 13.30
CA MET A 612 -6.30 14.75 13.62
C MET A 612 -5.92 15.30 15.01
N VAL A 613 -6.39 16.48 15.37
CA VAL A 613 -6.15 17.10 16.69
C VAL A 613 -6.77 16.26 17.81
N ILE A 614 -8.02 15.81 17.62
CA ILE A 614 -8.70 14.96 18.60
C ILE A 614 -7.97 13.62 18.75
N MET A 615 -7.58 13.00 17.63
CA MET A 615 -6.85 11.73 17.65
C MET A 615 -5.50 11.83 18.37
N LYS A 616 -4.76 12.94 18.18
CA LYS A 616 -3.51 13.22 18.91
C LYS A 616 -3.76 13.39 20.41
N ARG A 617 -4.79 14.16 20.79
CA ARG A 617 -5.13 14.42 22.21
C ARG A 617 -5.51 13.15 22.97
N HIS A 618 -6.17 12.21 22.30
CA HIS A 618 -6.52 10.90 22.86
C HIS A 618 -5.40 9.85 22.74
N GLY A 619 -4.24 10.20 22.18
CA GLY A 619 -3.08 9.30 22.07
C GLY A 619 -3.25 8.13 21.09
N ALA A 620 -4.25 8.15 20.20
CA ALA A 620 -4.45 7.10 19.19
C ALA A 620 -3.81 7.40 17.84
N TYR A 621 -3.09 8.52 17.73
CA TYR A 621 -2.41 8.87 16.48
C TYR A 621 -1.40 7.79 16.07
N ASP A 622 -0.64 7.25 17.03
CA ASP A 622 0.42 6.27 16.76
C ASP A 622 -0.11 4.84 16.61
N SER A 623 -1.33 4.54 17.08
CA SER A 623 -1.92 3.20 16.97
C SER A 623 -2.52 2.91 15.59
N ILE A 624 -2.78 3.96 14.80
CA ILE A 624 -3.36 3.86 13.46
C ILE A 624 -2.28 4.15 12.42
N SER A 625 -2.19 3.33 11.37
CA SER A 625 -1.18 3.52 10.32
C SER A 625 -1.46 4.76 9.46
N GLN A 626 -2.74 4.98 9.14
CA GLN A 626 -3.21 6.16 8.41
C GLN A 626 -4.72 6.35 8.64
N MET A 627 -5.19 7.59 8.71
CA MET A 627 -6.63 7.91 8.73
C MET A 627 -7.01 8.97 7.69
N PRO A 628 -7.34 8.62 6.43
CA PRO A 628 -7.94 9.57 5.52
C PRO A 628 -9.28 10.11 6.05
N VAL A 629 -9.46 11.43 6.00
CA VAL A 629 -10.75 12.09 6.21
C VAL A 629 -11.24 12.54 4.83
N VAL A 630 -12.34 11.98 4.37
CA VAL A 630 -12.82 12.13 2.99
C VAL A 630 -14.11 12.91 2.97
N LEU A 631 -14.19 13.97 2.16
CA LEU A 631 -15.39 14.74 1.94
C LEU A 631 -16.18 14.12 0.76
N ILE A 632 -17.44 13.77 1.00
CA ILE A 632 -18.33 13.18 0.00
C ILE A 632 -19.51 14.10 -0.33
N PRO A 633 -19.97 14.13 -1.60
CA PRO A 633 -21.02 15.01 -2.13
C PRO A 633 -22.43 14.50 -1.82
N VAL A 634 -22.65 14.00 -0.60
CA VAL A 634 -23.91 13.34 -0.22
C VAL A 634 -24.52 14.04 0.98
N GLU A 635 -25.79 14.41 0.85
CA GLU A 635 -26.63 14.98 1.90
C GLU A 635 -27.70 13.96 2.30
N PHE A 636 -27.76 13.66 3.59
CA PHE A 636 -28.73 12.76 4.21
C PHE A 636 -29.82 13.56 4.93
N ASP A 637 -30.96 12.91 5.19
CA ASP A 637 -32.08 13.40 6.02
C ASP A 637 -32.75 14.67 5.47
N ARG A 638 -32.88 14.76 4.15
CA ARG A 638 -33.59 15.90 3.54
C ARG A 638 -35.08 15.86 3.90
N PRO A 639 -35.66 16.99 4.32
CA PRO A 639 -37.09 17.04 4.63
C PRO A 639 -37.91 16.74 3.36
N VAL A 640 -38.81 15.76 3.45
CA VAL A 640 -39.70 15.36 2.35
C VAL A 640 -40.74 16.46 2.15
N SER A 641 -40.53 17.37 1.19
CA SER A 641 -41.59 18.26 0.71
C SER A 641 -42.52 17.49 -0.23
N SER A 642 -43.83 17.70 -0.10
CA SER A 642 -44.90 17.02 -0.86
C SER A 642 -44.93 17.36 -2.37
N ASN A 643 -44.04 18.22 -2.85
CA ASN A 643 -43.88 18.58 -4.26
C ASN A 643 -42.50 18.15 -4.77
N ASP A 644 -42.43 17.11 -5.60
CA ASP A 644 -41.17 16.64 -6.20
C ASP A 644 -40.47 17.69 -7.09
N ASN A 645 -41.20 18.73 -7.52
CA ASN A 645 -40.67 19.86 -8.31
C ASN A 645 -40.01 20.98 -7.46
N GLU A 646 -40.12 20.91 -6.12
CA GLU A 646 -39.53 21.88 -5.18
C GLU A 646 -38.50 21.19 -4.25
N ARG A 647 -37.90 20.07 -4.66
CA ARG A 647 -36.71 19.56 -3.97
C ARG A 647 -35.59 20.58 -4.20
N GLY A 648 -35.27 21.37 -3.17
CA GLY A 648 -34.16 22.32 -3.20
C GLY A 648 -32.84 21.64 -3.59
N PHE A 649 -31.92 22.42 -4.15
CA PHE A 649 -30.58 21.95 -4.50
C PHE A 649 -29.88 21.33 -3.28
N SER A 650 -29.27 20.15 -3.45
CA SER A 650 -28.42 19.57 -2.41
C SER A 650 -27.25 20.52 -2.16
N SER A 651 -27.03 20.89 -0.90
CA SER A 651 -26.06 21.94 -0.54
C SER A 651 -25.07 21.51 0.53
N GLN A 652 -25.30 20.36 1.18
CA GLN A 652 -24.43 19.84 2.22
C GLN A 652 -23.55 18.69 1.73
N HIS A 653 -22.49 18.44 2.47
CA HIS A 653 -21.54 17.35 2.25
C HIS A 653 -21.56 16.40 3.44
N SER A 654 -21.03 15.20 3.29
CA SER A 654 -20.79 14.30 4.42
C SER A 654 -19.31 13.96 4.51
N VAL A 655 -18.87 13.52 5.68
CA VAL A 655 -17.45 13.20 5.94
C VAL A 655 -17.31 11.72 6.23
N VAL A 656 -16.37 11.04 5.59
CA VAL A 656 -16.02 9.65 5.87
C VAL A 656 -14.69 9.60 6.61
N LEU A 657 -14.71 9.00 7.80
CA LEU A 657 -13.54 8.64 8.58
C LEU A 657 -13.04 7.27 8.10
N ARG A 658 -11.84 7.25 7.52
CA ARG A 658 -11.23 6.03 7.00
C ARG A 658 -10.06 5.62 7.88
N THR A 659 -10.30 4.89 8.96
CA THR A 659 -9.19 4.32 9.75
C THR A 659 -8.54 3.16 8.98
N PHE A 660 -7.22 3.05 9.03
CA PHE A 660 -6.50 2.01 8.30
C PHE A 660 -5.31 1.49 9.11
N LEU A 661 -5.32 0.19 9.37
CA LEU A 661 -4.27 -0.56 10.04
C LEU A 661 -3.59 -1.47 9.02
N THR A 662 -2.28 -1.29 8.86
CA THR A 662 -1.47 -2.06 7.91
C THR A 662 0.00 -2.13 8.33
N LYS A 663 0.68 -3.19 7.90
CA LYS A 663 2.14 -3.32 8.01
C LYS A 663 2.87 -2.90 6.73
N ASP A 664 2.23 -3.03 5.56
CA ASP A 664 2.87 -2.93 4.23
C ASP A 664 2.10 -2.06 3.21
N PHE A 665 0.92 -1.54 3.57
CA PHE A 665 -0.02 -0.84 2.69
C PHE A 665 -0.49 -1.65 1.46
N MET A 666 -0.22 -2.95 1.39
CA MET A 666 -0.72 -3.86 0.36
C MET A 666 -2.03 -4.51 0.80
N THR A 667 -2.11 -4.90 2.07
CA THR A 667 -3.34 -5.33 2.73
C THR A 667 -3.60 -4.45 3.94
N GLY A 668 -4.85 -4.39 4.40
CA GLY A 668 -5.13 -3.69 5.65
C GLY A 668 -6.59 -3.77 6.06
N ARG A 669 -6.81 -3.50 7.33
CA ARG A 669 -8.14 -3.54 7.96
C ARG A 669 -8.49 -2.18 8.57
N PRO A 670 -9.77 -1.84 8.68
CA PRO A 670 -10.19 -0.70 9.47
C PRO A 670 -9.85 -0.92 10.95
N ALA A 671 -9.69 0.19 11.69
CA ALA A 671 -9.70 0.11 13.14
C ALA A 671 -11.13 -0.19 13.62
N VAL A 672 -11.26 -1.01 14.66
CA VAL A 672 -12.53 -1.41 15.25
C VAL A 672 -12.86 -0.43 16.39
N PRO A 673 -13.97 0.33 16.30
CA PRO A 673 -14.38 1.19 17.39
C PRO A 673 -14.71 0.41 18.66
N GLY A 674 -14.22 0.88 19.80
CA GLY A 674 -14.28 0.20 21.09
C GLY A 674 -13.09 -0.73 21.38
N GLU A 675 -12.27 -1.08 20.38
CA GLU A 675 -11.07 -1.90 20.57
C GLU A 675 -9.80 -1.12 20.22
N THR A 676 -9.61 -0.83 18.92
CA THR A 676 -8.42 -0.14 18.40
C THR A 676 -8.67 1.34 18.14
N PHE A 677 -9.92 1.77 18.28
CA PHE A 677 -10.36 3.15 18.15
C PHE A 677 -11.36 3.48 19.28
N PRO A 678 -10.98 4.28 20.31
CA PRO A 678 -11.87 4.61 21.42
C PRO A 678 -13.21 5.21 20.97
N LEU A 679 -14.33 4.75 21.56
CA LEU A 679 -15.68 5.23 21.21
C LEU A 679 -15.86 6.71 21.57
N ASP A 680 -15.40 7.12 22.75
CA ASP A 680 -15.51 8.52 23.19
C ASP A 680 -14.78 9.48 22.24
N MET A 681 -13.68 9.03 21.64
CA MET A 681 -12.96 9.78 20.61
C MET A 681 -13.77 9.86 19.31
N LEU A 682 -14.39 8.76 18.88
CA LEU A 682 -15.23 8.74 17.68
C LEU A 682 -16.42 9.69 17.82
N ASP A 683 -17.08 9.67 18.98
CA ASP A 683 -18.21 10.54 19.30
C ASP A 683 -17.78 12.01 19.32
N GLU A 684 -16.63 12.30 19.92
CA GLU A 684 -16.08 13.66 19.96
C GLU A 684 -15.71 14.18 18.56
N ILE A 685 -15.10 13.35 17.71
CA ILE A 685 -14.79 13.71 16.31
C ILE A 685 -16.10 14.02 15.57
N CYS A 686 -17.10 13.15 15.71
CA CYS A 686 -18.40 13.32 15.05
C CYS A 686 -19.06 14.63 15.46
N GLN A 687 -19.20 14.88 16.77
CA GLN A 687 -19.82 16.08 17.31
C GLN A 687 -19.06 17.35 16.91
N THR A 688 -17.72 17.32 16.98
CA THR A 688 -16.88 18.48 16.64
C THR A 688 -17.02 18.85 15.18
N ILE A 689 -16.94 17.87 14.26
CA ILE A 689 -17.06 18.12 12.82
C ILE A 689 -18.45 18.67 12.48
N GLN A 690 -19.52 18.04 12.99
CA GLN A 690 -20.89 18.48 12.69
C GLN A 690 -21.24 19.84 13.28
N THR A 691 -20.65 20.21 14.43
CA THR A 691 -20.94 21.49 15.09
C THR A 691 -20.10 22.63 14.54
N ASN A 692 -18.82 22.39 14.26
CA ASN A 692 -17.87 23.47 13.95
C ASN A 692 -17.65 23.67 12.45
N VAL A 693 -17.92 22.67 11.61
CA VAL A 693 -17.72 22.78 10.15
C VAL A 693 -19.08 22.99 9.46
N PRO A 694 -19.33 24.16 8.86
CA PRO A 694 -20.62 24.46 8.25
C PRO A 694 -20.86 23.61 6.99
N GLY A 695 -22.10 23.15 6.83
CA GLY A 695 -22.52 22.39 5.65
C GLY A 695 -22.07 20.93 5.66
N ILE A 696 -21.82 20.34 6.84
CA ILE A 696 -21.68 18.90 7.03
C ILE A 696 -23.02 18.30 7.49
N SER A 697 -23.55 17.36 6.70
CA SER A 697 -24.78 16.61 6.96
C SER A 697 -24.51 15.48 7.95
N ARG A 698 -23.71 14.48 7.56
CA ARG A 698 -23.37 13.32 8.40
C ARG A 698 -21.89 13.02 8.42
N VAL A 699 -21.46 12.33 9.48
CA VAL A 699 -20.15 11.68 9.57
C VAL A 699 -20.36 10.17 9.43
N LEU A 700 -19.51 9.54 8.65
CA LEU A 700 -19.56 8.13 8.31
C LEU A 700 -18.23 7.47 8.68
N TYR A 701 -18.26 6.16 8.93
CA TYR A 701 -17.09 5.35 9.26
C TYR A 701 -16.91 4.24 8.22
N ASP A 702 -15.74 4.14 7.59
CA ASP A 702 -15.51 3.13 6.55
C ASP A 702 -15.16 1.76 7.14
N LEU A 703 -16.00 0.76 6.84
CA LEU A 703 -15.90 -0.60 7.37
C LEU A 703 -15.08 -1.56 6.47
N THR A 704 -14.56 -1.08 5.33
CA THR A 704 -14.10 -1.99 4.27
C THR A 704 -12.63 -2.34 4.41
N SER A 705 -12.24 -3.61 4.36
CA SER A 705 -10.82 -3.99 4.28
C SER A 705 -10.23 -3.76 2.89
N LYS A 706 -8.89 -3.76 2.80
CA LYS A 706 -8.15 -3.82 1.55
C LYS A 706 -7.59 -5.25 1.37
N PRO A 707 -7.96 -5.97 0.29
CA PRO A 707 -9.05 -5.73 -0.67
C PRO A 707 -10.46 -5.94 -0.07
N PRO A 708 -11.56 -5.49 -0.73
CA PRO A 708 -11.66 -4.95 -2.09
C PRO A 708 -11.55 -3.43 -2.20
N ALA A 709 -11.46 -2.71 -1.09
CA ALA A 709 -11.24 -1.28 -1.09
C ALA A 709 -9.75 -0.92 -1.21
N THR A 710 -9.43 0.37 -1.28
CA THR A 710 -8.05 0.85 -1.07
C THR A 710 -7.96 1.74 0.19
N THR A 711 -6.78 2.33 0.44
CA THR A 711 -6.60 3.26 1.55
C THR A 711 -7.31 4.59 1.31
N GLU A 712 -7.17 5.18 0.11
CA GLU A 712 -7.80 6.46 -0.28
C GLU A 712 -9.12 6.24 -1.05
N TRP A 713 -9.98 7.26 -1.16
CA TRP A 713 -11.32 7.16 -1.79
C TRP A 713 -11.38 7.74 -3.22
N GLU A 714 -10.61 8.83 -3.42
CA GLU A 714 -10.33 9.66 -4.62
C GLU A 714 -11.41 10.57 -5.19
#